data_AF-A0A4Q3A9E1-F1
#
_entry.id   AF-A0A4Q3A9E1-F1
#
_cell.length_a   1.000
_cell.length_b   1.000
_cell.length_c   1.000
_cell.angle_alpha   90.00
_cell.angle_beta   90.00
_cell.angle_gamma   90.00
#
_symmetry.space_group_name_H-M   'P 1'
#
loop_
_entity.id
_entity.type
_entity.pdbx_description
1 polymer ?
#
loop_
_entity_poly.entity_id
_entity_poly.type
_entity_poly.pdbx_seq_one_letter_code
_entity_poly.pdbx_strand_id
1 'polypeptide(L)'
;MGAGLARRYSRLGFRVLQGKLESLKIRIDGTGEILAVKGPLVLAWSVAEEDGARLLDVRLSRPIEGEGDIEIEAQAALGVFPAKLTPPRFSPIGAIRHSGYLRVANDGAVRLEVAAKKGLMQLSPAQFPWAKQDENLRQAFVYRFPSADYDYEVAADQVLPEVGVTEVTVHELAETDRRITTDLELDIREAPLREWSVAVPADFAVAGVEGAGVADYSVATDAVDGIRELKILFGQALVGRQLITVKLEKNLAAAAGDWVLPVLGHPGAKSSRGYVGVVVTAGYRAVPGALKGLVETPVDYFPKKQQGLQQAFRIREIDWSATMKVEALGQSIQADVFHLYSLKEGAVTGSVLVNYFVVGAPASQWRIRVPESLGNVEVIGQNIGRDWRREGDTLVIPLARPLLGSGTVLVTFEQPMSARGGDLSPGEVRPLDVQSERGHIQVVSPLQVKYDITRSEGSVLKLDASELPAEYRLLSSAPTLAAWQYTASDVVIGMKVDWYQPGETEDQVVDFAKLTSRVSRDGQVVTDARFFVKTRGRSVLELSLPQGELWESKVAGQTVNPRRDGDKSLVPLPAKADPNEPVEVVLRYGVKGVSARSPRLAAPVLHAPTVIGEWKVSGDEGRQLVPRGGLRPVKPVLTETGLEWIVARARMGALAILLVALVGWVLQRIRGLRIPGVLLMILAGAASCWLAWQALHERRVNIATLEYTAPVVPADKQVVLELGNIPGWQAMISVWGVLLALAGVALMIYALWTRKQRVLSVTGGLALVGLGVLAQRFGAVVFFGGLGAMLLLGKGLPGLAGLFRKSATPVAATALLFLASADWSKGAEVMPAESMLHTWRIQDGRLTGEIDVEARSKADERVLLLTSPAVLTGFTGEGWRVVKAARGDAEAYFL
;
A
#
# COMPACT_ATOMS: atom_id res chain seq x y z
N MET A 1 -71.75 9.18 39.47
CA MET A 1 -71.94 7.76 39.84
C MET A 1 -70.79 6.98 39.24
N GLY A 2 -70.01 6.27 40.05
CA GLY A 2 -68.73 5.69 39.65
C GLY A 2 -68.13 4.82 40.75
N ALA A 3 -67.24 3.88 40.37
CA ALA A 3 -66.54 2.97 41.31
C ALA A 3 -67.46 2.21 42.28
N GLY A 4 -68.62 1.75 41.82
CA GLY A 4 -69.58 0.98 42.63
C GLY A 4 -70.43 1.81 43.60
N LEU A 5 -70.30 3.14 43.60
CA LEU A 5 -71.05 4.05 44.48
C LEU A 5 -71.79 5.15 43.71
N ALA A 6 -72.97 5.50 44.21
CA ALA A 6 -73.74 6.67 43.83
C ALA A 6 -73.65 7.73 44.92
N ARG A 7 -72.93 8.83 44.65
CA ARG A 7 -72.83 9.97 45.57
C ARG A 7 -73.87 11.03 45.21
N ARG A 8 -74.52 11.61 46.22
CA ARG A 8 -75.55 12.63 46.11
C ARG A 8 -75.13 13.85 46.94
N TYR A 9 -75.04 15.00 46.26
CA TYR A 9 -74.83 16.30 46.86
C TYR A 9 -76.09 17.13 46.63
N SER A 10 -76.72 17.64 47.69
CA SER A 10 -77.95 18.42 47.60
C SER A 10 -77.82 19.70 48.40
N ARG A 11 -78.03 20.84 47.76
CA ARG A 11 -78.11 22.14 48.44
C ARG A 11 -79.57 22.57 48.51
N LEU A 12 -80.08 22.74 49.73
CA LEU A 12 -81.44 23.17 49.99
C LEU A 12 -81.39 24.60 50.50
N GLY A 13 -81.84 25.54 49.68
CA GLY A 13 -82.10 26.92 50.08
C GLY A 13 -83.55 27.08 50.52
N PHE A 14 -83.78 27.76 51.63
CA PHE A 14 -85.10 28.04 52.17
C PHE A 14 -85.23 29.53 52.51
N ARG A 15 -86.47 30.04 52.38
CA ARG A 15 -86.84 31.41 52.73
C ARG A 15 -88.05 31.35 53.65
N VAL A 16 -87.91 31.84 54.88
CA VAL A 16 -88.95 31.89 55.89
C VAL A 16 -89.87 33.08 55.59
N LEU A 17 -91.16 32.82 55.39
CA LEU A 17 -92.14 33.85 55.05
C LEU A 17 -92.81 34.47 56.29
N GLN A 18 -92.94 33.69 57.37
CA GLN A 18 -93.54 34.12 58.63
C GLN A 18 -93.02 33.24 59.79
N GLY A 19 -92.77 33.84 60.95
CA GLY A 19 -92.28 33.14 62.15
C GLY A 19 -90.75 32.97 62.20
N LYS A 20 -90.28 32.16 63.15
CA LYS A 20 -88.86 31.79 63.29
C LYS A 20 -88.73 30.27 63.11
N LEU A 21 -87.79 29.84 62.27
CA LEU A 21 -87.54 28.42 62.02
C LEU A 21 -86.45 27.91 62.95
N GLU A 22 -86.80 27.09 63.95
CA GLU A 22 -85.87 26.55 64.95
C GLU A 22 -85.26 25.20 64.56
N SER A 23 -85.98 24.42 63.76
CA SER A 23 -85.54 23.13 63.23
C SER A 23 -86.14 22.88 61.85
N LEU A 24 -85.48 22.05 61.06
CA LEU A 24 -86.01 21.57 59.78
C LEU A 24 -86.28 20.07 59.87
N LYS A 25 -87.50 19.66 59.53
CA LYS A 25 -87.83 18.26 59.24
C LYS A 25 -87.85 18.06 57.73
N ILE A 26 -87.07 17.11 57.21
CA ILE A 26 -86.96 16.82 55.77
C ILE A 26 -87.27 15.35 55.54
N ARG A 27 -88.26 15.04 54.72
CA ARG A 27 -88.54 13.67 54.32
C ARG A 27 -87.50 13.19 53.30
N ILE A 28 -86.98 11.98 53.52
CA ILE A 28 -86.06 11.28 52.64
C ILE A 28 -86.83 10.15 51.94
N ASP A 29 -87.07 10.31 50.64
CA ASP A 29 -87.69 9.29 49.80
C ASP A 29 -86.62 8.64 48.91
N GLY A 30 -86.36 7.33 49.04
CA GLY A 30 -85.39 6.59 48.22
C GLY A 30 -84.25 5.93 49.00
N THR A 31 -83.37 5.24 48.28
CA THR A 31 -82.29 4.42 48.85
C THR A 31 -81.01 5.23 49.05
N GLY A 32 -80.34 5.06 50.20
CA GLY A 32 -79.06 5.71 50.50
C GLY A 32 -78.96 6.21 51.93
N GLU A 33 -77.73 6.38 52.39
CA GLU A 33 -77.39 6.84 53.74
C GLU A 33 -76.95 8.30 53.72
N ILE A 34 -77.31 9.07 54.75
CA ILE A 34 -76.85 10.45 54.92
C ILE A 34 -75.48 10.42 55.57
N LEU A 35 -74.50 11.02 54.92
CA LEU A 35 -73.12 11.10 55.41
C LEU A 35 -72.87 12.36 56.23
N ALA A 36 -73.43 13.49 55.77
CA ALA A 36 -73.25 14.77 56.43
C ALA A 36 -74.39 15.73 56.09
N VAL A 37 -74.76 16.55 57.06
CA VAL A 37 -75.54 17.77 56.84
C VAL A 37 -74.68 18.95 57.28
N LYS A 38 -74.38 19.85 56.36
CA LYS A 38 -73.52 21.02 56.57
C LYS A 38 -74.33 22.29 56.38
N GLY A 39 -74.02 23.32 57.16
CA GLY A 39 -74.61 24.65 56.99
C GLY A 39 -74.18 25.58 58.13
N PRO A 40 -74.15 26.91 57.92
CA PRO A 40 -73.62 27.85 58.91
C PRO A 40 -74.33 27.79 60.29
N LEU A 41 -75.59 27.34 60.30
CA LEU A 41 -76.43 27.30 61.51
C LEU A 41 -76.83 25.89 61.93
N VAL A 42 -76.26 24.84 61.33
CA VAL A 42 -76.56 23.44 61.69
C VAL A 42 -75.84 23.09 63.00
N LEU A 43 -76.59 22.77 64.04
CA LEU A 43 -76.04 22.35 65.35
C LEU A 43 -75.89 20.83 65.43
N ALA A 44 -76.94 20.10 65.04
CA ALA A 44 -76.98 18.64 65.05
C ALA A 44 -78.02 18.14 64.05
N TRP A 45 -77.86 16.91 63.57
CA TRP A 45 -78.84 16.25 62.72
C TRP A 45 -78.99 14.77 63.09
N SER A 46 -80.16 14.22 62.84
CA SER A 46 -80.46 12.79 63.02
C SER A 46 -81.43 12.32 61.95
N VAL A 47 -81.30 11.05 61.55
CA VAL A 47 -82.29 10.39 60.69
C VAL A 47 -83.11 9.45 61.55
N ALA A 48 -84.42 9.66 61.61
CA ALA A 48 -85.37 8.82 62.31
C ALA A 48 -86.40 8.26 61.31
N GLU A 49 -87.05 7.16 61.68
CA GLU A 49 -88.17 6.61 60.93
C GLU A 49 -89.46 6.85 61.73
N GLU A 50 -90.34 7.71 61.20
CA GLU A 50 -91.65 8.05 61.79
C GLU A 50 -92.73 7.64 60.77
N ASP A 51 -93.73 6.86 61.18
CA ASP A 51 -94.85 6.40 60.34
C ASP A 51 -94.44 5.76 58.99
N GLY A 52 -93.33 5.02 58.99
CA GLY A 52 -92.79 4.36 57.78
C GLY A 52 -92.10 5.31 56.79
N ALA A 53 -91.88 6.57 57.17
CA ALA A 53 -91.11 7.54 56.39
C ALA A 53 -89.78 7.89 57.10
N ARG A 54 -88.70 7.93 56.34
CA ARG A 54 -87.40 8.42 56.84
C ARG A 54 -87.41 9.93 56.91
N LEU A 55 -87.20 10.49 58.10
CA LEU A 55 -87.13 11.92 58.36
C LEU A 55 -85.73 12.32 58.82
N LEU A 56 -85.18 13.33 58.16
CA LEU A 56 -83.98 14.03 58.59
C LEU A 56 -84.38 15.24 59.43
N ASP A 57 -84.11 15.17 60.72
CA ASP A 57 -84.28 16.27 61.66
C ASP A 57 -82.97 17.06 61.75
N VAL A 58 -83.02 18.35 61.42
CA VAL A 58 -81.88 19.27 61.50
C VAL A 58 -82.19 20.32 62.56
N ARG A 59 -81.42 20.31 63.65
CA ARG A 59 -81.52 21.32 64.71
C ARG A 59 -80.60 22.49 64.40
N LEU A 60 -81.14 23.70 64.52
CA LEU A 60 -80.39 24.92 64.25
C LEU A 60 -79.81 25.50 65.54
N SER A 61 -78.63 26.11 65.47
CA SER A 61 -77.99 26.77 66.61
C SER A 61 -78.71 28.05 67.04
N ARG A 62 -79.46 28.66 66.11
CA ARG A 62 -80.36 29.79 66.36
C ARG A 62 -81.51 29.81 65.32
N PRO A 63 -82.68 30.36 65.66
CA PRO A 63 -83.81 30.43 64.73
C PRO A 63 -83.51 31.29 63.50
N ILE A 64 -84.03 30.91 62.33
CA ILE A 64 -83.89 31.65 61.06
C ILE A 64 -85.18 32.42 60.77
N GLU A 65 -85.06 33.72 60.47
CA GLU A 65 -86.19 34.64 60.18
C GLU A 65 -86.24 35.09 58.71
N GLY A 66 -85.26 34.70 57.88
CA GLY A 66 -85.13 35.12 56.49
C GLY A 66 -84.68 33.97 55.58
N GLU A 67 -83.53 34.11 54.93
CA GLU A 67 -82.96 33.08 54.07
C GLU A 67 -81.92 32.23 54.80
N GLY A 68 -81.83 30.96 54.40
CA GLY A 68 -80.77 30.07 54.83
C GLY A 68 -80.59 28.93 53.85
N ASP A 69 -79.48 28.22 53.99
CA ASP A 69 -79.20 27.04 53.20
C ASP A 69 -78.49 25.96 54.02
N ILE A 70 -78.75 24.73 53.63
CA ILE A 70 -78.03 23.55 54.12
C ILE A 70 -77.59 22.69 52.93
N GLU A 71 -76.50 21.97 53.12
CA GLU A 71 -75.98 20.99 52.19
C GLU A 71 -76.11 19.60 52.81
N ILE A 72 -76.62 18.66 52.03
CA ILE A 72 -76.80 17.26 52.41
C ILE A 72 -75.93 16.42 51.50
N GLU A 73 -75.05 15.64 52.10
CA GLU A 73 -74.24 14.62 51.43
C GLU A 73 -74.82 13.25 51.75
N ALA A 74 -75.11 12.47 50.71
CA ALA A 74 -75.60 11.10 50.84
C ALA A 74 -74.89 10.17 49.86
N GLN A 75 -74.88 8.88 50.18
CA GLN A 75 -74.37 7.86 49.27
C GLN A 75 -75.26 6.61 49.25
N ALA A 76 -75.25 5.91 48.13
CA ALA A 76 -75.84 4.59 47.98
C ALA A 76 -74.89 3.66 47.24
N ALA A 77 -74.88 2.37 47.59
CA ALA A 77 -74.16 1.36 46.83
C ALA A 77 -74.90 1.07 45.51
N LEU A 78 -74.17 0.98 44.39
CA LEU A 78 -74.75 0.62 43.09
C LEU A 78 -74.95 -0.90 42.94
N GLY A 79 -74.22 -1.73 43.69
CA GLY A 79 -74.31 -3.19 43.56
C GLY A 79 -73.62 -3.73 42.30
N VAL A 80 -74.10 -4.85 41.78
CA VAL A 80 -73.57 -5.51 40.56
C VAL A 80 -74.26 -4.93 39.33
N PHE A 81 -73.50 -4.59 38.29
CA PHE A 81 -74.05 -4.10 37.03
C PHE A 81 -74.70 -5.23 36.19
N PRO A 82 -75.79 -4.96 35.46
CA PRO A 82 -76.53 -3.69 35.38
C PRO A 82 -77.33 -3.42 36.66
N ALA A 83 -77.27 -2.17 37.13
CA ALA A 83 -77.85 -1.73 38.41
C ALA A 83 -78.96 -0.70 38.20
N LYS A 84 -79.97 -0.73 39.06
CA LYS A 84 -81.01 0.30 39.14
C LYS A 84 -81.04 0.90 40.52
N LEU A 85 -81.19 2.22 40.59
CA LEU A 85 -81.17 2.97 41.84
C LEU A 85 -82.26 4.04 41.83
N THR A 86 -82.98 4.18 42.94
CA THR A 86 -83.86 5.33 43.22
C THR A 86 -83.13 6.27 44.18
N PRO A 87 -82.45 7.32 43.68
CA PRO A 87 -81.60 8.14 44.53
C PRO A 87 -82.45 8.92 45.56
N PRO A 88 -81.88 9.26 46.74
CA PRO A 88 -82.66 9.88 47.80
C PRO A 88 -83.14 11.28 47.37
N ARG A 89 -84.44 11.51 47.51
CA ARG A 89 -85.11 12.80 47.34
C ARG A 89 -85.31 13.44 48.71
N PHE A 90 -85.01 14.73 48.79
CA PHE A 90 -85.13 15.52 50.02
C PHE A 90 -86.29 16.49 49.89
N SER A 91 -87.34 16.27 50.68
CA SER A 91 -88.58 17.06 50.63
C SER A 91 -88.82 17.71 52.00
N PRO A 92 -88.59 19.02 52.16
CA PRO A 92 -88.85 19.73 53.41
C PRO A 92 -90.34 19.64 53.80
N ILE A 93 -90.61 19.33 55.07
CA ILE A 93 -91.97 19.30 55.64
C ILE A 93 -92.38 20.72 56.02
N GLY A 94 -93.63 21.10 55.71
CA GLY A 94 -94.17 22.44 56.01
C GLY A 94 -93.82 23.51 54.97
N ALA A 95 -93.16 23.16 53.86
CA ALA A 95 -92.86 24.11 52.79
C ALA A 95 -94.10 24.39 51.91
N ILE A 96 -94.38 25.67 51.65
CA ILE A 96 -95.45 26.10 50.73
C ILE A 96 -95.04 25.90 49.27
N ARG A 97 -93.74 26.05 48.95
CA ARG A 97 -93.18 25.85 47.61
C ARG A 97 -91.84 25.14 47.70
N HIS A 98 -91.68 24.10 46.90
CA HIS A 98 -90.42 23.36 46.75
C HIS A 98 -90.16 23.08 45.27
N SER A 99 -89.12 23.69 44.71
CA SER A 99 -88.76 23.55 43.30
C SER A 99 -87.25 23.64 43.16
N GLY A 100 -86.67 23.00 42.15
CA GLY A 100 -85.22 22.99 42.01
C GLY A 100 -84.73 22.28 40.75
N TYR A 101 -83.45 21.94 40.78
CA TYR A 101 -82.73 21.31 39.69
C TYR A 101 -82.05 20.03 40.18
N LEU A 102 -81.94 19.07 39.28
CA LEU A 102 -81.32 17.77 39.49
C LEU A 102 -80.28 17.56 38.38
N ARG A 103 -79.06 17.13 38.74
CA ARG A 103 -78.07 16.65 37.79
C ARG A 103 -77.70 15.19 38.13
N VAL A 104 -77.79 14.32 37.13
CA VAL A 104 -77.31 12.93 37.19
C VAL A 104 -76.14 12.82 36.23
N ALA A 105 -74.95 12.46 36.72
CA ALA A 105 -73.76 12.34 35.90
C ALA A 105 -72.93 11.10 36.27
N ASN A 106 -72.22 10.56 35.28
CA ASN A 106 -71.31 9.44 35.48
C ASN A 106 -69.90 9.92 35.81
N ASP A 107 -69.20 9.09 36.57
CA ASP A 107 -67.78 9.25 36.88
C ASP A 107 -67.12 7.91 36.57
N GLY A 108 -66.19 7.89 35.60
CA GLY A 108 -65.59 6.66 35.07
C GLY A 108 -66.42 5.92 34.01
N ALA A 109 -66.13 4.63 33.83
CA ALA A 109 -66.65 3.76 32.76
C ALA A 109 -68.04 3.16 33.08
N VAL A 110 -68.99 4.01 33.47
CA VAL A 110 -70.38 3.62 33.75
C VAL A 110 -71.30 4.37 32.80
N ARG A 111 -72.16 3.66 32.07
CA ARG A 111 -73.21 4.25 31.24
C ARG A 111 -74.45 4.47 32.09
N LEU A 112 -75.07 5.64 31.97
CA LEU A 112 -76.25 6.01 32.73
C LEU A 112 -77.47 6.22 31.83
N GLU A 113 -78.63 5.85 32.35
CA GLU A 113 -79.93 6.17 31.80
C GLU A 113 -80.86 6.64 32.94
N VAL A 114 -81.57 7.75 32.73
CA VAL A 114 -82.58 8.25 33.69
C VAL A 114 -83.97 7.87 33.20
N ALA A 115 -84.59 6.94 33.94
CA ALA A 115 -85.88 6.33 33.65
C ALA A 115 -86.95 6.75 34.68
N ALA A 116 -88.18 6.25 34.51
CA ALA A 116 -89.32 6.45 35.42
C ALA A 116 -89.56 7.92 35.85
N LYS A 117 -89.37 8.86 34.92
CA LYS A 117 -89.43 10.30 35.17
C LYS A 117 -90.87 10.77 35.39
N LYS A 118 -91.18 11.31 36.56
CA LYS A 118 -92.44 12.00 36.89
C LYS A 118 -92.13 13.41 37.38
N GLY A 119 -92.87 14.43 36.92
CA GLY A 119 -92.72 15.81 37.41
C GLY A 119 -91.39 16.49 37.06
N LEU A 120 -90.62 15.97 36.11
CA LEU A 120 -89.30 16.48 35.70
C LEU A 120 -89.31 17.01 34.26
N MET A 121 -88.68 18.16 34.06
CA MET A 121 -88.43 18.75 32.74
C MET A 121 -86.93 18.67 32.42
N GLN A 122 -86.55 17.99 31.35
CA GLN A 122 -85.15 17.86 30.94
C GLN A 122 -84.63 19.18 30.37
N LEU A 123 -83.41 19.55 30.77
CA LEU A 123 -82.68 20.74 30.37
C LEU A 123 -81.36 20.34 29.72
N SER A 124 -80.70 21.28 29.03
CA SER A 124 -79.34 21.05 28.54
C SER A 124 -78.35 21.00 29.72
N PRO A 125 -77.25 20.22 29.63
CA PRO A 125 -76.29 20.10 30.73
C PRO A 125 -75.72 21.44 31.24
N ALA A 126 -75.58 22.41 30.34
CA ALA A 126 -75.09 23.76 30.64
C ALA A 126 -76.06 24.61 31.49
N GLN A 127 -77.32 24.22 31.62
CA GLN A 127 -78.36 24.97 32.34
C GLN A 127 -78.45 24.62 33.84
N PHE A 128 -77.58 23.76 34.37
CA PHE A 128 -77.55 23.46 35.80
C PHE A 128 -76.99 24.66 36.61
N PRO A 129 -77.70 25.15 37.64
CA PRO A 129 -77.35 26.42 38.30
C PRO A 129 -76.15 26.34 39.26
N TRP A 130 -75.70 25.12 39.62
CA TRP A 130 -74.55 24.93 40.51
C TRP A 130 -73.32 24.55 39.68
N ALA A 131 -72.22 25.31 39.83
CA ALA A 131 -70.86 25.15 39.31
C ALA A 131 -70.66 24.44 37.95
N LYS A 132 -69.83 25.07 37.10
CA LYS A 132 -69.48 24.61 35.74
C LYS A 132 -69.11 23.12 35.73
N GLN A 133 -69.59 22.40 34.71
CA GLN A 133 -69.39 20.95 34.52
C GLN A 133 -67.89 20.60 34.60
N ASP A 134 -67.57 19.58 35.40
CA ASP A 134 -66.25 18.98 35.45
C ASP A 134 -65.96 18.29 34.10
N GLU A 135 -64.83 18.60 33.45
CA GLU A 135 -64.52 18.12 32.08
C GLU A 135 -64.44 16.59 31.99
N ASN A 136 -64.31 15.92 33.15
CA ASN A 136 -64.24 14.46 33.25
C ASN A 136 -65.60 13.74 33.22
N LEU A 137 -66.73 14.47 33.25
CA LEU A 137 -68.08 13.86 33.21
C LEU A 137 -68.49 13.52 31.76
N ARG A 138 -68.45 12.23 31.39
CA ARG A 138 -68.77 11.76 30.03
C ARG A 138 -70.26 11.86 29.67
N GLN A 139 -71.15 11.69 30.65
CA GLN A 139 -72.60 11.81 30.55
C GLN A 139 -73.13 12.66 31.70
N ALA A 140 -73.97 13.64 31.37
CA ALA A 140 -74.68 14.46 32.34
C ALA A 140 -76.11 14.71 31.86
N PHE A 141 -77.09 14.40 32.71
CA PHE A 141 -78.50 14.69 32.51
C PHE A 141 -78.95 15.72 33.53
N VAL A 142 -79.57 16.80 33.07
CA VAL A 142 -80.07 17.88 33.93
C VAL A 142 -81.58 17.96 33.82
N TYR A 143 -82.25 18.08 34.96
CA TYR A 143 -83.69 18.21 35.07
C TYR A 143 -84.08 19.36 35.98
N ARG A 144 -85.23 19.97 35.74
CA ARG A 144 -85.90 20.90 36.65
C ARG A 144 -87.19 20.28 37.17
N PHE A 145 -87.43 20.37 38.47
CA PHE A 145 -88.69 19.99 39.10
C PHE A 145 -89.43 21.24 39.62
N PRO A 146 -90.72 21.42 39.30
CA PRO A 146 -91.49 22.59 39.73
C PRO A 146 -92.13 22.44 41.11
N SER A 147 -92.28 21.20 41.61
CA SER A 147 -92.90 20.86 42.90
C SER A 147 -92.18 19.69 43.57
N ALA A 148 -92.53 19.36 44.82
CA ALA A 148 -92.00 18.20 45.54
C ALA A 148 -92.52 16.84 44.99
N ASP A 149 -93.55 16.83 44.15
CA ASP A 149 -94.07 15.61 43.50
C ASP A 149 -93.31 15.32 42.19
N TYR A 150 -92.06 14.89 42.35
CA TYR A 150 -91.23 14.42 41.24
C TYR A 150 -90.59 13.08 41.59
N ASP A 151 -90.45 12.19 40.61
CA ASP A 151 -89.80 10.89 40.81
C ASP A 151 -88.91 10.54 39.62
N TYR A 152 -87.90 9.71 39.87
CA TYR A 152 -86.96 9.24 38.86
C TYR A 152 -86.17 8.03 39.36
N GLU A 153 -85.83 7.16 38.42
CA GLU A 153 -84.93 6.03 38.62
C GLU A 153 -83.70 6.23 37.73
N VAL A 154 -82.53 5.79 38.20
CA VAL A 154 -81.31 5.79 37.39
C VAL A 154 -80.85 4.36 37.17
N ALA A 155 -80.83 3.94 35.92
CA ALA A 155 -80.17 2.71 35.50
C ALA A 155 -78.71 3.00 35.17
N ALA A 156 -77.82 2.11 35.62
CA ALA A 156 -76.38 2.20 35.41
C ALA A 156 -75.89 0.86 34.86
N ASP A 157 -75.04 0.90 33.82
CA ASP A 157 -74.45 -0.27 33.18
C ASP A 157 -72.93 -0.09 33.07
N GLN A 158 -72.19 -1.20 33.06
CA GLN A 158 -70.74 -1.16 32.92
C GLN A 158 -70.36 -0.99 31.45
N VAL A 159 -69.46 -0.03 31.16
CA VAL A 159 -68.85 0.06 29.83
C VAL A 159 -67.68 -0.93 29.78
N LEU A 160 -67.75 -1.91 28.88
CA LEU A 160 -66.66 -2.84 28.63
C LEU A 160 -65.58 -2.19 27.74
N PRO A 161 -64.30 -2.50 27.96
CA PRO A 161 -63.23 -2.00 27.08
C PRO A 161 -63.36 -2.64 25.70
N GLU A 162 -63.21 -1.83 24.65
CA GLU A 162 -63.01 -2.33 23.30
C GLU A 162 -61.52 -2.28 22.96
N VAL A 163 -60.95 -3.43 22.61
CA VAL A 163 -59.51 -3.55 22.30
C VAL A 163 -59.32 -3.99 20.85
N GLY A 164 -58.63 -3.17 20.06
CA GLY A 164 -58.08 -3.57 18.77
C GLY A 164 -56.63 -4.03 18.93
N VAL A 165 -56.25 -5.12 18.26
CA VAL A 165 -54.88 -5.66 18.31
C VAL A 165 -54.23 -5.52 16.93
N THR A 166 -53.04 -4.94 16.89
CA THR A 166 -52.15 -5.04 15.73
C THR A 166 -50.90 -5.82 16.13
N GLU A 167 -50.65 -6.97 15.50
CA GLU A 167 -49.55 -7.87 15.84
C GLU A 167 -48.45 -7.93 14.76
N VAL A 168 -47.20 -8.06 15.19
CA VAL A 168 -46.07 -8.40 14.32
C VAL A 168 -45.34 -9.58 14.95
N THR A 169 -45.62 -10.77 14.42
CA THR A 169 -45.10 -12.04 14.93
C THR A 169 -43.97 -12.54 14.04
N VAL A 170 -42.84 -12.93 14.63
CA VAL A 170 -41.74 -13.61 13.94
C VAL A 170 -41.58 -15.01 14.53
N HIS A 171 -41.72 -16.01 13.68
CA HIS A 171 -41.36 -17.39 14.00
C HIS A 171 -39.94 -17.65 13.52
N GLU A 172 -39.09 -18.12 14.43
CA GLU A 172 -37.70 -18.44 14.15
C GLU A 172 -37.44 -19.92 14.44
N LEU A 173 -36.90 -20.62 13.45
CA LEU A 173 -36.32 -21.95 13.59
C LEU A 173 -34.81 -21.78 13.73
N ALA A 174 -34.34 -21.68 14.97
CA ALA A 174 -32.92 -21.57 15.28
C ALA A 174 -32.29 -22.98 15.34
N GLU A 175 -30.95 -23.04 15.48
CA GLU A 175 -30.21 -24.31 15.42
C GLU A 175 -30.63 -25.30 16.51
N THR A 176 -30.81 -24.81 17.74
CA THR A 176 -31.10 -25.63 18.92
C THR A 176 -32.53 -25.50 19.43
N ASP A 177 -33.24 -24.43 19.07
CA ASP A 177 -34.53 -24.05 19.62
C ASP A 177 -35.45 -23.39 18.58
N ARG A 178 -36.73 -23.29 18.92
CA ARG A 178 -37.73 -22.52 18.17
C ARG A 178 -38.13 -21.31 18.99
N ARG A 179 -38.19 -20.14 18.36
CA ARG A 179 -38.56 -18.90 19.02
C ARG A 179 -39.76 -18.26 18.34
N ILE A 180 -40.60 -17.61 19.14
CA ILE A 180 -41.67 -16.74 18.65
C ILE A 180 -41.51 -15.41 19.35
N THR A 181 -41.33 -14.34 18.58
CA THR A 181 -41.32 -12.97 19.10
C THR A 181 -42.47 -12.21 18.49
N THR A 182 -43.38 -11.76 19.34
CA THR A 182 -44.59 -11.04 18.92
C THR A 182 -44.65 -9.66 19.56
N ASP A 183 -44.73 -8.63 18.71
CA ASP A 183 -44.98 -7.26 19.12
C ASP A 183 -46.48 -6.98 18.97
N LEU A 184 -47.15 -6.65 20.07
CA LEU A 184 -48.58 -6.36 20.18
C LEU A 184 -48.80 -4.87 20.40
N GLU A 185 -49.53 -4.23 19.50
CA GLU A 185 -50.08 -2.89 19.68
C GLU A 185 -51.57 -3.01 20.04
N LEU A 186 -51.89 -2.75 21.31
CA LEU A 186 -53.26 -2.68 21.81
C LEU A 186 -53.80 -1.26 21.67
N ASP A 187 -54.96 -1.10 21.02
CA ASP A 187 -55.72 0.16 20.94
C ASP A 187 -56.96 0.04 21.85
N ILE A 188 -56.84 0.56 23.08
CA ILE A 188 -57.84 0.41 24.15
C ILE A 188 -58.79 1.61 24.16
N ARG A 189 -60.08 1.36 23.93
CA ARG A 189 -61.14 2.37 23.83
C ARG A 189 -62.32 2.03 24.76
N GLU A 190 -63.25 2.99 24.89
CA GLU A 190 -64.48 2.93 25.70
C GLU A 190 -64.27 2.86 27.21
N ALA A 191 -63.45 1.94 27.73
CA ALA A 191 -63.15 1.78 29.15
C ALA A 191 -61.67 1.45 29.39
N PRO A 192 -61.10 1.80 30.56
CA PRO A 192 -59.72 1.47 30.87
C PRO A 192 -59.53 -0.02 31.15
N LEU A 193 -58.38 -0.56 30.74
CA LEU A 193 -58.02 -1.97 30.85
C LEU A 193 -56.96 -2.17 31.95
N ARG A 194 -57.13 -3.20 32.79
CA ARG A 194 -56.18 -3.53 33.88
C ARG A 194 -55.38 -4.80 33.64
N GLU A 195 -55.91 -5.71 32.85
CA GLU A 195 -55.24 -6.95 32.45
C GLU A 195 -55.60 -7.29 31.00
N TRP A 196 -54.72 -8.04 30.34
CA TRP A 196 -54.92 -8.54 28.99
C TRP A 196 -54.51 -10.01 28.91
N SER A 197 -55.32 -10.83 28.25
CA SER A 197 -55.02 -12.26 28.07
C SER A 197 -54.57 -12.55 26.64
N VAL A 198 -53.53 -13.37 26.50
CA VAL A 198 -53.03 -13.89 25.22
C VAL A 198 -53.04 -15.42 25.29
N ALA A 199 -53.64 -16.06 24.31
CA ALA A 199 -53.60 -17.51 24.17
C ALA A 199 -52.28 -17.92 23.50
N VAL A 200 -51.42 -18.63 24.22
CA VAL A 200 -50.10 -19.07 23.75
C VAL A 200 -50.04 -20.60 23.63
N PRO A 201 -49.21 -21.15 22.73
CA PRO A 201 -49.05 -22.60 22.59
C PRO A 201 -48.46 -23.24 23.86
N ALA A 202 -49.05 -24.34 24.32
CA ALA A 202 -48.68 -24.99 25.59
C ALA A 202 -47.29 -25.64 25.59
N ASP A 203 -46.76 -25.94 24.40
CA ASP A 203 -45.44 -26.52 24.17
C ASP A 203 -44.31 -25.48 24.07
N PHE A 204 -44.63 -24.19 24.24
CA PHE A 204 -43.66 -23.10 24.36
C PHE A 204 -43.61 -22.57 25.80
N ALA A 205 -42.40 -22.28 26.27
CA ALA A 205 -42.17 -21.53 27.50
C ALA A 205 -42.24 -20.03 27.21
N VAL A 206 -42.82 -19.25 28.13
CA VAL A 206 -42.79 -17.78 28.06
C VAL A 206 -41.43 -17.31 28.56
N ALA A 207 -40.59 -16.82 27.65
CA ALA A 207 -39.25 -16.32 27.97
C ALA A 207 -39.27 -14.88 28.48
N GLY A 208 -40.29 -14.10 28.10
CA GLY A 208 -40.48 -12.74 28.63
C GLY A 208 -41.70 -12.03 28.07
N VAL A 209 -42.22 -11.08 28.86
CA VAL A 209 -43.27 -10.13 28.48
C VAL A 209 -42.79 -8.73 28.88
N GLU A 210 -42.63 -7.85 27.89
CA GLU A 210 -42.06 -6.52 28.07
C GLU A 210 -43.06 -5.45 27.57
N GLY A 211 -43.16 -4.32 28.26
CA GLY A 211 -43.99 -3.18 27.82
C GLY A 211 -44.08 -2.11 28.89
N ALA A 212 -44.23 -0.83 28.49
CA ALA A 212 -44.17 0.29 29.42
C ALA A 212 -45.26 0.27 30.51
N GLY A 213 -46.43 -0.32 30.19
CA GLY A 213 -47.55 -0.46 31.13
C GLY A 213 -47.58 -1.80 31.89
N VAL A 214 -46.73 -2.76 31.52
CA VAL A 214 -46.72 -4.12 32.09
C VAL A 214 -46.06 -4.07 33.47
N ALA A 215 -46.79 -4.54 34.49
CA ALA A 215 -46.26 -4.68 35.84
C ALA A 215 -45.82 -6.12 36.12
N ASP A 216 -46.60 -7.10 35.68
CA ASP A 216 -46.31 -8.51 35.87
C ASP A 216 -47.07 -9.37 34.84
N TYR A 217 -46.77 -10.66 34.76
CA TYR A 217 -47.52 -11.63 33.96
C TYR A 217 -47.62 -12.98 34.67
N SER A 218 -48.68 -13.72 34.38
CA SER A 218 -48.90 -15.07 34.89
C SER A 218 -49.34 -16.00 33.75
N VAL A 219 -48.85 -17.24 33.80
CA VAL A 219 -49.19 -18.26 32.81
C VAL A 219 -50.04 -19.33 33.47
N ALA A 220 -51.17 -19.67 32.86
CA ALA A 220 -52.03 -20.74 33.34
C ALA A 220 -51.27 -22.08 33.37
N THR A 221 -51.45 -22.83 34.47
CA THR A 221 -50.80 -24.13 34.66
C THR A 221 -51.43 -25.20 33.77
N ASP A 222 -52.75 -25.17 33.64
CA ASP A 222 -53.50 -26.09 32.81
C ASP A 222 -53.54 -25.61 31.36
N ALA A 223 -53.32 -26.53 30.42
CA ALA A 223 -53.51 -26.29 29.00
C ALA A 223 -54.84 -26.90 28.56
N VAL A 224 -55.64 -26.14 27.81
CA VAL A 224 -56.88 -26.59 27.18
C VAL A 224 -56.64 -26.59 25.67
N ASP A 225 -56.87 -27.72 25.00
CA ASP A 225 -56.65 -27.90 23.55
C ASP A 225 -55.24 -27.48 23.07
N GLY A 226 -54.21 -27.69 23.90
CA GLY A 226 -52.82 -27.35 23.57
C GLY A 226 -52.50 -25.85 23.68
N ILE A 227 -53.38 -25.06 24.30
CA ILE A 227 -53.22 -23.61 24.50
C ILE A 227 -53.17 -23.32 26.01
N ARG A 228 -52.29 -22.39 26.41
CA ARG A 228 -52.24 -21.80 27.76
C ARG A 228 -52.63 -20.33 27.70
N GLU A 229 -53.33 -19.87 28.72
CA GLU A 229 -53.62 -18.45 28.90
C GLU A 229 -52.41 -17.75 29.54
N LEU A 230 -51.83 -16.78 28.84
CA LEU A 230 -50.87 -15.82 29.36
C LEU A 230 -51.62 -14.54 29.75
N LYS A 231 -51.76 -14.30 31.06
CA LYS A 231 -52.40 -13.11 31.60
C LYS A 231 -51.36 -12.04 31.93
N ILE A 232 -51.47 -10.90 31.26
CA ILE A 232 -50.60 -9.72 31.40
C ILE A 232 -51.28 -8.73 32.33
N LEU A 233 -50.61 -8.33 33.41
CA LEU A 233 -51.13 -7.42 34.43
C LEU A 233 -50.52 -6.03 34.25
N PHE A 234 -51.37 -5.00 34.19
CA PHE A 234 -50.91 -3.61 34.08
C PHE A 234 -50.81 -2.94 35.45
N GLY A 235 -49.77 -2.12 35.64
CA GLY A 235 -49.53 -1.43 36.92
C GLY A 235 -50.60 -0.41 37.29
N GLN A 236 -51.34 0.08 36.30
CA GLN A 236 -52.48 0.98 36.44
C GLN A 236 -53.52 0.68 35.35
N ALA A 237 -54.71 1.27 35.45
CA ALA A 237 -55.73 1.11 34.41
C ALA A 237 -55.36 1.94 33.18
N LEU A 238 -55.20 1.31 32.01
CA LEU A 238 -54.67 1.92 30.79
C LEU A 238 -55.77 2.25 29.77
N VAL A 239 -55.62 3.34 29.03
CA VAL A 239 -56.45 3.75 27.88
C VAL A 239 -55.53 4.13 26.72
N GLY A 240 -56.01 4.02 25.49
CA GLY A 240 -55.25 4.37 24.29
C GLY A 240 -54.26 3.29 23.90
N ARG A 241 -53.21 3.69 23.19
CA ARG A 241 -52.26 2.77 22.56
C ARG A 241 -51.23 2.23 23.56
N GLN A 242 -51.08 0.91 23.64
CA GLN A 242 -50.08 0.22 24.44
C GLN A 242 -49.27 -0.75 23.59
N LEU A 243 -47.95 -0.75 23.75
CA LEU A 243 -47.02 -1.65 23.06
C LEU A 243 -46.48 -2.69 24.03
N ILE A 244 -46.59 -3.96 23.65
CA ILE A 244 -46.19 -5.11 24.45
C ILE A 244 -45.43 -6.09 23.56
N THR A 245 -44.27 -6.57 23.99
CA THR A 245 -43.53 -7.63 23.31
C THR A 245 -43.60 -8.91 24.12
N VAL A 246 -43.98 -10.02 23.48
CA VAL A 246 -44.04 -11.36 24.06
C VAL A 246 -43.00 -12.24 23.37
N LYS A 247 -42.18 -12.94 24.16
CA LYS A 247 -41.16 -13.88 23.69
C LYS A 247 -41.48 -15.28 24.19
N LEU A 248 -41.57 -16.22 23.25
CA LEU A 248 -41.82 -17.64 23.51
C LEU A 248 -40.67 -18.48 22.96
N GLU A 249 -40.28 -19.53 23.70
CA GLU A 249 -39.18 -20.42 23.31
C GLU A 249 -39.56 -21.89 23.52
N LYS A 250 -39.11 -22.75 22.61
CA LYS A 250 -39.28 -24.21 22.69
C LYS A 250 -37.94 -24.86 22.35
N ASN A 251 -37.43 -25.70 23.24
CA ASN A 251 -36.19 -26.45 23.02
C ASN A 251 -36.42 -27.58 22.00
N LEU A 252 -36.31 -27.25 20.72
CA LEU A 252 -36.48 -28.15 19.59
C LEU A 252 -35.56 -27.72 18.45
N ALA A 253 -34.54 -28.53 18.18
CA ALA A 253 -33.52 -28.27 17.16
C ALA A 253 -34.08 -28.16 15.74
N ALA A 254 -33.32 -27.49 14.87
CA ALA A 254 -33.62 -27.35 13.46
C ALA A 254 -33.68 -28.72 12.75
N ALA A 255 -34.75 -28.96 12.00
CA ALA A 255 -34.93 -30.16 11.19
C ALA A 255 -35.73 -29.87 9.92
N ALA A 256 -35.47 -30.63 8.86
CA ALA A 256 -36.26 -30.60 7.64
C ALA A 256 -37.61 -31.31 7.85
N GLY A 257 -38.64 -30.85 7.14
CA GLY A 257 -40.01 -31.37 7.22
C GLY A 257 -41.04 -30.25 7.34
N ASP A 258 -42.28 -30.64 7.65
CA ASP A 258 -43.38 -29.69 7.82
C ASP A 258 -43.30 -29.00 9.18
N TRP A 259 -43.40 -27.67 9.15
CA TRP A 259 -43.42 -26.80 10.31
C TRP A 259 -44.71 -25.99 10.35
N VAL A 260 -45.65 -26.42 11.18
CA VAL A 260 -46.87 -25.67 11.49
C VAL A 260 -46.51 -24.48 12.37
N LEU A 261 -46.84 -23.26 11.94
CA LEU A 261 -46.61 -22.03 12.69
C LEU A 261 -47.68 -21.89 13.79
N PRO A 262 -47.28 -21.82 15.08
CA PRO A 262 -48.23 -21.68 16.17
C PRO A 262 -48.92 -20.30 16.16
N VAL A 263 -50.21 -20.25 16.43
CA VAL A 263 -51.00 -19.00 16.44
C VAL A 263 -51.08 -18.46 17.86
N LEU A 264 -50.89 -17.15 18.02
CA LEU A 264 -51.19 -16.46 19.28
C LEU A 264 -52.62 -15.92 19.20
N GLY A 265 -53.49 -16.40 20.09
CA GLY A 265 -54.87 -15.94 20.16
C GLY A 265 -54.99 -14.69 21.03
N HIS A 266 -55.95 -13.83 20.69
CA HIS A 266 -56.24 -12.59 21.43
C HIS A 266 -57.67 -12.59 21.97
N PRO A 267 -57.97 -13.37 23.04
CA PRO A 267 -59.31 -13.43 23.62
C PRO A 267 -59.80 -12.04 24.06
N GLY A 268 -61.02 -11.67 23.65
CA GLY A 268 -61.60 -10.36 23.96
C GLY A 268 -61.20 -9.23 23.01
N ALA A 269 -60.35 -9.48 22.00
CA ALA A 269 -60.07 -8.49 20.97
C ALA A 269 -61.27 -8.34 20.02
N LYS A 270 -61.64 -7.10 19.72
CA LYS A 270 -62.67 -6.78 18.72
C LYS A 270 -62.18 -6.97 17.29
N SER A 271 -60.88 -6.78 17.07
CA SER A 271 -60.20 -7.05 15.80
C SER A 271 -58.73 -7.41 16.04
N SER A 272 -58.18 -8.29 15.21
CA SER A 272 -56.74 -8.56 15.12
C SER A 272 -56.29 -8.42 13.67
N ARG A 273 -55.18 -7.76 13.45
CA ARG A 273 -54.53 -7.57 12.14
C ARG A 273 -53.02 -7.52 12.34
N GLY A 274 -52.24 -7.75 11.31
CA GLY A 274 -50.80 -7.79 11.53
C GLY A 274 -49.99 -8.42 10.42
N TYR A 275 -48.77 -8.80 10.78
CA TYR A 275 -47.82 -9.50 9.92
C TYR A 275 -47.19 -10.69 10.63
N VAL A 276 -46.95 -11.76 9.87
CA VAL A 276 -46.23 -12.96 10.31
C VAL A 276 -44.96 -13.10 9.48
N GLY A 277 -43.81 -13.19 10.14
CA GLY A 277 -42.51 -13.40 9.52
C GLY A 277 -41.94 -14.77 9.87
N VAL A 278 -41.20 -15.37 8.94
CA VAL A 278 -40.53 -16.67 9.14
C VAL A 278 -39.04 -16.53 8.90
N VAL A 279 -38.26 -16.90 9.91
CA VAL A 279 -36.80 -16.98 9.89
C VAL A 279 -36.42 -18.44 10.11
N VAL A 280 -35.44 -18.94 9.36
CA VAL A 280 -34.84 -20.25 9.61
C VAL A 280 -33.32 -20.10 9.64
N THR A 281 -32.67 -20.92 10.46
CA THR A 281 -31.22 -20.95 10.59
C THR A 281 -30.54 -21.35 9.27
N ALA A 282 -29.24 -21.00 9.15
CA ALA A 282 -28.43 -21.36 8.00
C ALA A 282 -28.46 -22.88 7.73
N GLY A 283 -28.38 -23.27 6.46
CA GLY A 283 -28.56 -24.66 6.05
C GLY A 283 -30.01 -25.10 5.88
N TYR A 284 -30.99 -24.23 6.16
CA TYR A 284 -32.41 -24.52 5.92
C TYR A 284 -33.08 -23.45 5.07
N ARG A 285 -34.09 -23.87 4.32
CA ARG A 285 -34.99 -23.00 3.55
C ARG A 285 -36.43 -23.27 3.95
N ALA A 286 -37.20 -22.22 4.25
CA ALA A 286 -38.64 -22.32 4.45
C ALA A 286 -39.39 -21.92 3.17
N VAL A 287 -40.28 -22.81 2.72
CA VAL A 287 -41.19 -22.56 1.60
C VAL A 287 -42.64 -22.61 2.12
N PRO A 288 -43.54 -21.69 1.71
CA PRO A 288 -44.93 -21.74 2.14
C PRO A 288 -45.64 -23.01 1.66
N GLY A 289 -46.34 -23.69 2.56
CA GLY A 289 -47.22 -24.83 2.29
C GLY A 289 -48.69 -24.41 2.36
N ALA A 290 -49.47 -25.06 3.23
CA ALA A 290 -50.88 -24.70 3.44
C ALA A 290 -51.01 -23.37 4.18
N LEU A 291 -51.79 -22.43 3.62
CA LEU A 291 -52.08 -21.11 4.18
C LEU A 291 -53.59 -20.89 4.25
N LYS A 292 -54.10 -20.37 5.38
CA LYS A 292 -55.47 -19.89 5.57
C LYS A 292 -55.43 -18.56 6.31
N GLY A 293 -56.24 -17.59 5.88
CA GLY A 293 -56.35 -16.28 6.56
C GLY A 293 -55.10 -15.37 6.43
N LEU A 294 -54.13 -15.73 5.60
CA LEU A 294 -52.89 -14.99 5.34
C LEU A 294 -52.72 -14.65 3.86
N VAL A 295 -51.99 -13.58 3.58
CA VAL A 295 -51.56 -13.18 2.23
C VAL A 295 -50.05 -12.99 2.22
N GLU A 296 -49.35 -13.68 1.32
CA GLU A 296 -47.90 -13.53 1.15
C GLU A 296 -47.55 -12.10 0.70
N THR A 297 -46.51 -11.54 1.28
CA THR A 297 -46.04 -10.18 1.02
C THR A 297 -44.51 -10.20 0.87
N PRO A 298 -43.90 -9.40 -0.01
CA PRO A 298 -42.45 -9.40 -0.12
C PRO A 298 -41.78 -9.03 1.21
N VAL A 299 -40.65 -9.65 1.54
CA VAL A 299 -39.95 -9.51 2.83
C VAL A 299 -39.59 -8.06 3.17
N ASP A 300 -39.35 -7.22 2.16
CA ASP A 300 -39.04 -5.79 2.33
C ASP A 300 -40.20 -4.96 2.88
N TYR A 301 -41.44 -5.44 2.76
CA TYR A 301 -42.63 -4.80 3.31
C TYR A 301 -42.97 -5.27 4.73
N PHE A 302 -42.17 -6.18 5.30
CA PHE A 302 -42.35 -6.57 6.70
C PHE A 302 -42.09 -5.34 7.60
N PRO A 303 -42.96 -5.04 8.58
CA PRO A 303 -42.97 -3.74 9.29
C PRO A 303 -41.77 -3.51 10.22
N LYS A 304 -40.86 -4.48 10.36
CA LYS A 304 -39.60 -4.34 11.09
C LYS A 304 -38.44 -4.97 10.32
N LYS A 305 -37.23 -4.42 10.48
CA LYS A 305 -36.03 -5.03 9.90
C LYS A 305 -35.68 -6.28 10.69
N GLN A 306 -35.83 -7.44 10.05
CA GLN A 306 -35.48 -8.74 10.63
C GLN A 306 -34.39 -9.40 9.78
N GLN A 307 -33.24 -9.68 10.39
CA GLN A 307 -32.17 -10.39 9.71
C GLN A 307 -32.59 -11.86 9.45
N GLY A 308 -32.27 -12.38 8.27
CA GLY A 308 -32.57 -13.76 7.90
C GLY A 308 -34.05 -14.07 7.61
N LEU A 309 -34.90 -13.04 7.47
CA LEU A 309 -36.30 -13.20 7.09
C LEU A 309 -36.42 -13.85 5.70
N GLN A 310 -37.05 -15.02 5.62
CA GLN A 310 -37.23 -15.75 4.37
C GLN A 310 -38.65 -15.64 3.82
N GLN A 311 -39.67 -15.61 4.69
CA GLN A 311 -41.08 -15.46 4.30
C GLN A 311 -41.76 -14.37 5.12
N ALA A 312 -42.70 -13.65 4.52
CA ALA A 312 -43.50 -12.64 5.19
C ALA A 312 -44.96 -12.72 4.71
N PHE A 313 -45.88 -12.58 5.66
CA PHE A 313 -47.31 -12.66 5.41
C PHE A 313 -48.04 -11.53 6.11
N ARG A 314 -49.11 -11.04 5.50
CA ARG A 314 -50.09 -10.13 6.12
C ARG A 314 -51.31 -10.92 6.59
N ILE A 315 -51.77 -10.62 7.79
CA ILE A 315 -52.95 -11.26 8.41
C ILE A 315 -54.22 -10.63 7.86
N ARG A 316 -55.15 -11.48 7.38
CA ARG A 316 -56.48 -11.10 6.89
C ARG A 316 -57.59 -11.51 7.86
N GLU A 317 -57.46 -12.67 8.48
CA GLU A 317 -58.44 -13.27 9.39
C GLU A 317 -57.77 -13.64 10.72
N ILE A 318 -58.52 -13.60 11.82
CA ILE A 318 -58.00 -13.83 13.18
C ILE A 318 -57.67 -15.30 13.45
N ASP A 319 -58.32 -16.23 12.76
CA ASP A 319 -58.13 -17.69 12.85
C ASP A 319 -57.20 -18.22 11.76
N TRP A 320 -56.15 -17.45 11.45
CA TRP A 320 -55.20 -17.80 10.41
C TRP A 320 -54.41 -19.06 10.77
N SER A 321 -53.91 -19.77 9.75
CA SER A 321 -52.97 -20.87 9.93
C SER A 321 -51.96 -20.91 8.79
N ALA A 322 -50.75 -21.35 9.11
CA ALA A 322 -49.66 -21.48 8.15
C ALA A 322 -48.83 -22.73 8.44
N THR A 323 -48.49 -23.46 7.39
CA THR A 323 -47.47 -24.52 7.44
C THR A 323 -46.33 -24.14 6.50
N MET A 324 -45.10 -24.14 7.02
CA MET A 324 -43.87 -23.97 6.26
C MET A 324 -43.26 -25.33 5.96
N LYS A 325 -42.88 -25.59 4.73
CA LYS A 325 -42.05 -26.74 4.37
C LYS A 325 -40.59 -26.34 4.53
N VAL A 326 -39.91 -26.95 5.50
CA VAL A 326 -38.51 -26.70 5.81
C VAL A 326 -37.65 -27.71 5.04
N GLU A 327 -36.80 -27.22 4.15
CA GLU A 327 -35.90 -28.03 3.33
C GLU A 327 -34.45 -27.82 3.80
N ALA A 328 -33.73 -28.92 4.07
CA ALA A 328 -32.30 -28.85 4.33
C ALA A 328 -31.57 -28.55 3.01
N LEU A 329 -30.81 -27.46 3.00
CA LEU A 329 -29.93 -27.10 1.89
C LEU A 329 -28.67 -27.96 1.99
N GLY A 330 -28.32 -28.65 0.90
CA GLY A 330 -27.02 -29.33 0.80
C GLY A 330 -25.87 -28.34 1.01
N GLN A 331 -24.75 -28.82 1.55
CA GLN A 331 -23.53 -28.04 1.64
C GLN A 331 -22.89 -27.93 0.26
N SER A 332 -22.69 -26.70 -0.23
CA SER A 332 -21.93 -26.43 -1.46
C SER A 332 -20.74 -25.53 -1.13
N ILE A 333 -19.54 -26.03 -1.35
CA ILE A 333 -18.25 -25.39 -1.11
C ILE A 333 -17.54 -25.23 -2.44
N GLN A 334 -17.17 -23.99 -2.76
CA GLN A 334 -16.26 -23.67 -3.87
C GLN A 334 -14.91 -23.26 -3.29
N ALA A 335 -13.82 -23.61 -3.96
CA ALA A 335 -12.48 -23.22 -3.55
C ALA A 335 -11.71 -22.54 -4.70
N ASP A 336 -11.11 -21.39 -4.38
CA ASP A 336 -10.10 -20.73 -5.21
C ASP A 336 -8.73 -20.89 -4.54
N VAL A 337 -7.79 -21.50 -5.24
CA VAL A 337 -6.51 -21.94 -4.66
C VAL A 337 -5.36 -21.23 -5.35
N PHE A 338 -4.45 -20.67 -4.55
CA PHE A 338 -3.20 -20.11 -5.05
C PHE A 338 -2.01 -20.84 -4.43
N HIS A 339 -1.17 -21.42 -5.28
CA HIS A 339 0.06 -22.07 -4.84
C HIS A 339 1.27 -21.21 -5.23
N LEU A 340 2.11 -20.90 -4.26
CA LEU A 340 3.39 -20.23 -4.45
C LEU A 340 4.52 -21.17 -4.00
N TYR A 341 5.36 -21.58 -4.93
CA TYR A 341 6.58 -22.34 -4.65
C TYR A 341 7.80 -21.43 -4.80
N SER A 342 8.54 -21.22 -3.73
CA SER A 342 9.79 -20.46 -3.72
C SER A 342 10.98 -21.41 -3.66
N LEU A 343 11.80 -21.41 -4.71
CA LEU A 343 13.00 -22.24 -4.79
C LEU A 343 14.17 -21.54 -4.10
N LYS A 344 14.84 -22.25 -3.19
CA LYS A 344 16.11 -21.85 -2.57
C LYS A 344 17.08 -23.02 -2.62
N GLU A 345 18.38 -22.75 -2.48
CA GLU A 345 19.36 -23.81 -2.41
C GLU A 345 19.09 -24.70 -1.18
N GLY A 346 18.93 -26.01 -1.40
CA GLY A 346 18.67 -26.99 -0.33
C GLY A 346 17.20 -27.21 0.05
N ALA A 347 16.26 -26.33 -0.33
CA ALA A 347 14.84 -26.48 0.02
C ALA A 347 13.89 -25.72 -0.91
N VAL A 348 12.67 -26.25 -1.04
CA VAL A 348 11.54 -25.57 -1.66
C VAL A 348 10.53 -25.22 -0.58
N THR A 349 10.22 -23.94 -0.46
CA THR A 349 9.15 -23.47 0.42
C THR A 349 7.87 -23.36 -0.40
N GLY A 350 6.81 -24.06 0.03
CA GLY A 350 5.48 -23.97 -0.56
C GLY A 350 4.53 -23.20 0.34
N SER A 351 3.76 -22.30 -0.24
CA SER A 351 2.66 -21.58 0.41
C SER A 351 1.40 -21.75 -0.41
N VAL A 352 0.35 -22.32 0.17
CA VAL A 352 -0.90 -22.61 -0.52
C VAL A 352 -2.04 -21.91 0.19
N LEU A 353 -2.57 -20.89 -0.47
CA LEU A 353 -3.70 -20.11 -0.01
C LEU A 353 -4.98 -20.70 -0.59
N VAL A 354 -5.89 -21.16 0.26
CA VAL A 354 -7.19 -21.71 -0.12
C VAL A 354 -8.29 -20.77 0.36
N ASN A 355 -9.04 -20.23 -0.58
CA ASN A 355 -10.20 -19.40 -0.34
C ASN A 355 -11.48 -20.22 -0.58
N TYR A 356 -12.17 -20.57 0.49
CA TYR A 356 -13.44 -21.29 0.47
C TYR A 356 -14.62 -20.33 0.41
N PHE A 357 -15.66 -20.71 -0.33
CA PHE A 357 -16.97 -20.06 -0.36
C PHE A 357 -18.07 -21.08 -0.10
N VAL A 358 -18.69 -21.00 1.07
CA VAL A 358 -19.69 -21.96 1.57
C VAL A 358 -21.10 -21.40 1.40
N VAL A 359 -21.95 -22.16 0.72
CA VAL A 359 -23.37 -21.87 0.48
C VAL A 359 -24.22 -23.06 0.95
N GLY A 360 -25.41 -22.77 1.49
CA GLY A 360 -26.30 -23.79 2.04
C GLY A 360 -25.96 -24.11 3.49
N ALA A 361 -25.54 -25.34 3.78
CA ALA A 361 -25.17 -25.76 5.12
C ALA A 361 -23.74 -25.30 5.52
N PRO A 362 -23.55 -24.69 6.71
CA PRO A 362 -22.25 -24.22 7.19
C PRO A 362 -21.19 -25.31 7.27
N ALA A 363 -19.92 -24.97 6.97
CA ALA A 363 -18.78 -25.87 7.11
C ALA A 363 -18.26 -25.87 8.55
N SER A 364 -17.99 -27.04 9.11
CA SER A 364 -17.43 -27.19 10.47
C SER A 364 -15.94 -27.55 10.48
N GLN A 365 -15.39 -27.98 9.34
CA GLN A 365 -13.99 -28.33 9.19
C GLN A 365 -13.56 -28.18 7.73
N TRP A 366 -12.27 -27.97 7.50
CA TRP A 366 -11.65 -28.12 6.19
C TRP A 366 -10.87 -29.42 6.11
N ARG A 367 -10.93 -30.06 4.95
CA ARG A 367 -10.11 -31.24 4.62
C ARG A 367 -9.26 -30.87 3.42
N ILE A 368 -7.95 -31.01 3.54
CA ILE A 368 -7.00 -30.65 2.49
C ILE A 368 -6.09 -31.85 2.25
N ARG A 369 -5.95 -32.30 1.00
CA ARG A 369 -4.95 -33.29 0.63
C ARG A 369 -3.57 -32.63 0.70
N VAL A 370 -2.66 -33.19 1.49
CA VAL A 370 -1.27 -32.77 1.63
C VAL A 370 -0.39 -34.04 1.60
N PRO A 371 0.29 -34.35 0.48
CA PRO A 371 1.11 -35.55 0.36
C PRO A 371 2.13 -35.70 1.49
N GLU A 372 2.29 -36.90 2.03
CA GLU A 372 3.28 -37.22 3.09
C GLU A 372 4.73 -36.83 2.73
N SER A 373 5.06 -36.73 1.45
CA SER A 373 6.35 -36.24 0.95
C SER A 373 6.64 -34.78 1.31
N LEU A 374 5.60 -33.98 1.55
CA LEU A 374 5.70 -32.59 2.01
C LEU A 374 5.85 -32.60 3.53
N GLY A 375 7.02 -32.18 4.02
CA GLY A 375 7.49 -32.36 5.40
C GLY A 375 6.65 -31.67 6.48
N ASN A 376 7.25 -30.73 7.22
CA ASN A 376 6.53 -30.01 8.27
C ASN A 376 5.55 -29.02 7.63
N VAL A 377 4.28 -29.15 7.98
CA VAL A 377 3.19 -28.30 7.50
C VAL A 377 2.74 -27.40 8.63
N GLU A 378 2.55 -26.12 8.33
CA GLU A 378 1.95 -25.15 9.23
C GLU A 378 0.65 -24.60 8.61
N VAL A 379 -0.34 -24.38 9.47
CA VAL A 379 -1.70 -23.99 9.07
C VAL A 379 -2.06 -22.70 9.78
N ILE A 380 -2.39 -21.67 9.00
CA ILE A 380 -2.80 -20.36 9.49
C ILE A 380 -4.10 -19.98 8.78
N GLY A 381 -5.05 -19.39 9.48
CA GLY A 381 -6.29 -18.94 8.84
C GLY A 381 -7.33 -18.47 9.83
N GLN A 382 -8.44 -17.97 9.28
CA GLN A 382 -9.51 -17.43 10.11
C GLN A 382 -10.31 -18.58 10.73
N ASN A 383 -10.68 -18.42 12.01
CA ASN A 383 -11.59 -19.34 12.70
C ASN A 383 -11.09 -20.80 12.76
N ILE A 384 -9.77 -21.02 12.69
CA ILE A 384 -9.15 -22.35 12.81
C ILE A 384 -9.11 -22.78 14.29
N GLY A 385 -9.55 -24.02 14.56
CA GLY A 385 -9.43 -24.66 15.86
C GLY A 385 -7.99 -24.99 16.22
N ARG A 386 -7.68 -25.09 17.52
CA ARG A 386 -6.30 -25.32 18.00
C ARG A 386 -5.76 -26.73 17.68
N ASP A 387 -6.64 -27.68 17.41
CA ASP A 387 -6.32 -29.11 17.32
C ASP A 387 -6.49 -29.65 15.88
N TRP A 388 -5.91 -28.97 14.88
CA TRP A 388 -5.83 -29.55 13.55
C TRP A 388 -4.89 -30.77 13.56
N ARG A 389 -5.17 -31.74 12.70
CA ARG A 389 -4.47 -33.03 12.69
C ARG A 389 -4.21 -33.51 11.27
N ARG A 390 -3.12 -34.24 11.10
CA ARG A 390 -2.76 -34.87 9.82
C ARG A 390 -3.01 -36.38 9.91
N GLU A 391 -3.89 -36.87 9.04
CA GLU A 391 -4.27 -38.27 8.87
C GLU A 391 -3.72 -38.77 7.52
N GLY A 392 -2.46 -39.23 7.51
CA GLY A 392 -1.74 -39.58 6.29
C GLY A 392 -1.64 -38.40 5.32
N ASP A 393 -2.17 -38.57 4.11
CA ASP A 393 -2.26 -37.54 3.07
C ASP A 393 -3.37 -36.50 3.29
N THR A 394 -4.15 -36.58 4.38
CA THR A 394 -5.25 -35.63 4.63
C THR A 394 -5.01 -34.79 5.87
N LEU A 395 -5.04 -33.48 5.69
CA LEU A 395 -5.02 -32.48 6.74
C LEU A 395 -6.46 -32.12 7.13
N VAL A 396 -6.85 -32.40 8.37
CA VAL A 396 -8.18 -32.11 8.92
C VAL A 396 -8.07 -30.91 9.85
N ILE A 397 -8.73 -29.82 9.47
CA ILE A 397 -8.66 -28.51 10.14
C ILE A 397 -10.05 -28.17 10.69
N PRO A 398 -10.33 -28.45 11.97
CA PRO A 398 -11.61 -28.09 12.59
C PRO A 398 -11.76 -26.56 12.65
N LEU A 399 -12.98 -26.06 12.48
CA LEU A 399 -13.30 -24.65 12.65
C LEU A 399 -13.83 -24.38 14.07
N ALA A 400 -13.40 -23.28 14.68
CA ALA A 400 -13.83 -22.90 16.02
C ALA A 400 -15.33 -22.55 16.08
N ARG A 401 -15.91 -22.13 14.94
CA ARG A 401 -17.34 -21.91 14.73
C ARG A 401 -17.73 -22.39 13.33
N PRO A 402 -18.94 -22.93 13.10
CA PRO A 402 -19.40 -23.22 11.75
C PRO A 402 -19.35 -21.98 10.85
N LEU A 403 -18.85 -22.13 9.62
CA LEU A 403 -18.66 -21.03 8.68
C LEU A 403 -19.64 -21.09 7.51
N LEU A 404 -20.31 -19.96 7.24
CA LEU A 404 -21.08 -19.70 6.03
C LEU A 404 -20.47 -18.48 5.32
N GLY A 405 -20.41 -18.49 3.98
CA GLY A 405 -19.75 -17.46 3.19
C GLY A 405 -18.26 -17.73 3.00
N SER A 406 -17.42 -16.69 3.04
CA SER A 406 -15.99 -16.81 2.71
C SER A 406 -15.11 -17.21 3.90
N GLY A 407 -14.13 -18.08 3.66
CA GLY A 407 -13.10 -18.46 4.63
C GLY A 407 -11.76 -18.69 3.94
N THR A 408 -10.67 -18.30 4.61
CA THR A 408 -9.32 -18.42 4.05
C THR A 408 -8.42 -19.21 4.97
N VAL A 409 -7.69 -20.15 4.37
CA VAL A 409 -6.66 -20.96 5.02
C VAL A 409 -5.37 -20.86 4.21
N LEU A 410 -4.25 -20.65 4.90
CA LEU A 410 -2.91 -20.71 4.38
C LEU A 410 -2.23 -21.98 4.93
N VAL A 411 -1.75 -22.82 4.03
CA VAL A 411 -0.95 -24.00 4.33
C VAL A 411 0.47 -23.74 3.84
N THR A 412 1.43 -23.69 4.75
CA THR A 412 2.85 -23.56 4.42
C THR A 412 3.58 -24.86 4.68
N PHE A 413 4.57 -25.17 3.85
CA PHE A 413 5.39 -26.36 4.01
C PHE A 413 6.79 -26.15 3.46
N GLU A 414 7.72 -26.96 3.93
CA GLU A 414 9.09 -27.01 3.41
C GLU A 414 9.39 -28.42 2.91
N GLN A 415 9.83 -28.51 1.65
CA GLN A 415 10.26 -29.74 1.01
C GLN A 415 11.78 -29.69 0.82
N PRO A 416 12.55 -30.63 1.39
CA PRO A 416 14.00 -30.68 1.18
C PRO A 416 14.31 -30.98 -0.28
N MET A 417 15.32 -30.29 -0.83
CA MET A 417 15.80 -30.48 -2.20
C MET A 417 17.32 -30.63 -2.19
N SER A 418 17.89 -31.43 -3.10
CA SER A 418 19.33 -31.56 -3.17
C SER A 418 19.98 -30.24 -3.60
N ALA A 419 21.21 -29.97 -3.14
CA ALA A 419 21.98 -28.79 -3.55
C ALA A 419 22.29 -28.74 -5.06
N ARG A 420 22.12 -29.86 -5.79
CA ARG A 420 22.28 -29.92 -7.25
C ARG A 420 20.98 -29.68 -8.01
N GLY A 421 19.84 -29.68 -7.32
CA GLY A 421 18.51 -29.59 -7.91
C GLY A 421 17.68 -30.84 -7.62
N GLY A 422 16.53 -30.97 -8.27
CA GLY A 422 15.63 -32.10 -8.08
C GLY A 422 14.34 -31.97 -8.86
N ASP A 423 13.48 -32.98 -8.72
CA ASP A 423 12.14 -32.96 -9.28
C ASP A 423 11.16 -32.29 -8.29
N LEU A 424 10.29 -31.46 -8.84
CA LEU A 424 9.22 -30.77 -8.13
C LEU A 424 7.89 -31.10 -8.80
N SER A 425 6.86 -31.35 -7.98
CA SER A 425 5.48 -31.57 -8.43
C SER A 425 4.57 -30.46 -7.89
N PRO A 426 4.48 -29.30 -8.56
CA PRO A 426 3.59 -28.23 -8.11
C PRO A 426 2.11 -28.64 -8.19
N GLY A 427 1.32 -28.17 -7.22
CA GLY A 427 -0.14 -28.30 -7.24
C GLY A 427 -0.70 -29.54 -6.53
N GLU A 428 0.09 -30.24 -5.72
CA GLU A 428 -0.38 -31.46 -5.03
C GLU A 428 -1.23 -31.17 -3.78
N VAL A 429 -1.12 -29.99 -3.18
CA VAL A 429 -1.90 -29.58 -2.01
C VAL A 429 -3.28 -29.05 -2.42
N ARG A 430 -4.35 -29.80 -2.15
CA ARG A 430 -5.68 -29.46 -2.69
C ARG A 430 -6.81 -29.56 -1.67
N PRO A 431 -7.83 -28.70 -1.75
CA PRO A 431 -9.03 -28.87 -0.94
C PRO A 431 -9.76 -30.19 -1.28
N LEU A 432 -10.32 -30.83 -0.27
CA LEU A 432 -11.19 -32.00 -0.39
C LEU A 432 -12.63 -31.58 -0.07
N ASP A 433 -13.60 -32.41 -0.48
CA ASP A 433 -15.03 -32.21 -0.21
C ASP A 433 -15.59 -30.87 -0.78
N VAL A 434 -15.00 -30.39 -1.88
CA VAL A 434 -15.45 -29.21 -2.63
C VAL A 434 -16.13 -29.60 -3.95
N GLN A 435 -17.15 -28.84 -4.35
CA GLN A 435 -17.90 -29.07 -5.59
C GLN A 435 -17.22 -28.43 -6.81
N SER A 436 -16.39 -27.41 -6.59
CA SER A 436 -15.62 -26.74 -7.64
C SER A 436 -14.30 -26.24 -7.06
N GLU A 437 -13.21 -26.52 -7.76
CA GLU A 437 -11.86 -26.07 -7.44
C GLU A 437 -11.29 -25.41 -8.70
N ARG A 438 -10.75 -24.21 -8.55
CA ARG A 438 -9.93 -23.55 -9.56
C ARG A 438 -8.76 -22.87 -8.87
N GLY A 439 -7.71 -22.60 -9.63
CA GLY A 439 -6.56 -21.98 -8.99
C GLY A 439 -5.45 -21.57 -9.93
N HIS A 440 -4.42 -21.00 -9.32
CA HIS A 440 -3.19 -20.61 -9.98
C HIS A 440 -2.00 -21.20 -9.24
N ILE A 441 -0.96 -21.55 -9.99
CA ILE A 441 0.30 -22.07 -9.48
C ILE A 441 1.40 -21.17 -9.99
N GLN A 442 2.25 -20.69 -9.10
CA GLN A 442 3.40 -19.85 -9.40
C GLN A 442 4.66 -20.46 -8.78
N VAL A 443 5.71 -20.60 -9.58
CA VAL A 443 7.03 -21.00 -9.10
C VAL A 443 8.00 -19.84 -9.29
N VAL A 444 8.71 -19.46 -8.24
CA VAL A 444 9.62 -18.31 -8.21
C VAL A 444 10.99 -18.70 -7.68
N SER A 445 12.03 -17.99 -8.09
CA SER A 445 13.39 -18.15 -7.54
C SER A 445 14.10 -16.80 -7.48
N PRO A 446 14.72 -16.44 -6.33
CA PRO A 446 15.56 -15.24 -6.25
C PRO A 446 16.92 -15.44 -6.94
N LEU A 447 17.28 -16.68 -7.25
CA LEU A 447 18.53 -17.08 -7.90
C LEU A 447 18.26 -17.57 -9.32
N GLN A 448 19.26 -17.45 -10.20
CA GLN A 448 19.17 -18.08 -11.52
C GLN A 448 19.21 -19.60 -11.37
N VAL A 449 18.24 -20.27 -11.99
CA VAL A 449 18.13 -21.73 -12.01
C VAL A 449 17.84 -22.19 -13.42
N LYS A 450 18.36 -23.37 -13.76
CA LYS A 450 17.91 -24.08 -14.95
C LYS A 450 16.69 -24.92 -14.56
N TYR A 451 15.65 -24.88 -15.37
CA TYR A 451 14.46 -25.69 -15.13
C TYR A 451 13.86 -26.18 -16.45
N ASP A 452 13.24 -27.36 -16.42
CA ASP A 452 12.53 -27.98 -17.52
C ASP A 452 11.16 -28.47 -17.03
N ILE A 453 10.09 -28.15 -17.75
CA ILE A 453 8.73 -28.63 -17.44
C ILE A 453 8.62 -30.05 -18.03
N THR A 454 8.54 -31.06 -17.17
CA THR A 454 8.52 -32.48 -17.57
C THR A 454 7.12 -33.01 -17.79
N ARG A 455 6.11 -32.47 -17.09
CA ARG A 455 4.69 -32.82 -17.25
C ARG A 455 3.78 -31.60 -17.05
N SER A 456 2.68 -31.57 -17.79
CA SER A 456 1.61 -30.58 -17.67
C SER A 456 0.33 -31.18 -18.24
N GLU A 457 -0.41 -31.93 -17.43
CA GLU A 457 -1.58 -32.72 -17.83
C GLU A 457 -2.84 -32.27 -17.07
N GLY A 458 -4.02 -32.51 -17.65
CA GLY A 458 -5.33 -32.16 -17.08
C GLY A 458 -5.85 -30.79 -17.52
N SER A 459 -6.80 -30.24 -16.76
CA SER A 459 -7.41 -28.92 -16.98
C SER A 459 -6.48 -27.75 -16.58
N VAL A 460 -5.27 -27.73 -17.12
CA VAL A 460 -4.21 -26.75 -16.82
C VAL A 460 -3.81 -25.94 -18.05
N LEU A 461 -3.62 -24.64 -17.87
CA LEU A 461 -3.12 -23.69 -18.85
C LEU A 461 -1.83 -23.05 -18.35
N LYS A 462 -0.75 -23.12 -19.14
CA LYS A 462 0.49 -22.41 -18.83
C LYS A 462 0.29 -20.92 -19.13
N LEU A 463 0.74 -20.07 -18.21
CA LEU A 463 0.65 -18.61 -18.28
C LEU A 463 2.02 -17.96 -18.43
N ASP A 464 2.04 -16.78 -19.03
CA ASP A 464 3.15 -15.85 -18.84
C ASP A 464 3.08 -15.21 -17.44
N ALA A 465 4.23 -14.79 -16.90
CA ALA A 465 4.27 -14.14 -15.59
C ALA A 465 3.39 -12.89 -15.51
N SER A 466 3.18 -12.16 -16.62
CA SER A 466 2.33 -10.96 -16.69
C SER A 466 0.82 -11.25 -16.68
N GLU A 467 0.41 -12.47 -17.02
CA GLU A 467 -0.99 -12.91 -17.07
C GLU A 467 -1.52 -13.33 -15.69
N LEU A 468 -0.63 -13.54 -14.71
CA LEU A 468 -1.03 -13.78 -13.32
C LEU A 468 -1.78 -12.54 -12.75
N PRO A 469 -2.90 -12.75 -12.03
CA PRO A 469 -3.59 -11.69 -11.31
C PRO A 469 -2.64 -10.85 -10.45
N ALA A 470 -2.84 -9.53 -10.44
CA ALA A 470 -1.93 -8.60 -9.79
C ALA A 470 -1.76 -8.88 -8.30
N GLU A 471 -2.83 -9.28 -7.62
CA GLU A 471 -2.83 -9.68 -6.20
C GLU A 471 -1.87 -10.84 -5.89
N TYR A 472 -1.74 -11.82 -6.79
CA TYR A 472 -0.82 -12.94 -6.63
C TYR A 472 0.63 -12.55 -6.95
N ARG A 473 0.83 -11.69 -7.95
CA ARG A 473 2.18 -11.18 -8.30
C ARG A 473 2.81 -10.39 -7.16
N LEU A 474 2.01 -9.70 -6.35
CA LEU A 474 2.49 -8.92 -5.20
C LEU A 474 2.94 -9.79 -4.01
N LEU A 475 2.61 -11.09 -3.99
CA LEU A 475 2.98 -12.00 -2.90
C LEU A 475 4.43 -12.49 -2.97
N SER A 476 5.15 -12.21 -4.06
CA SER A 476 6.56 -12.55 -4.22
C SER A 476 7.34 -11.41 -4.88
N SER A 477 8.50 -11.06 -4.32
CA SER A 477 9.46 -10.16 -4.95
C SER A 477 10.44 -10.88 -5.88
N ALA A 478 10.46 -12.22 -5.86
CA ALA A 478 11.34 -13.03 -6.70
C ALA A 478 10.77 -13.19 -8.12
N PRO A 479 11.62 -13.21 -9.18
CA PRO A 479 11.19 -13.48 -10.53
C PRO A 479 10.42 -14.81 -10.67
N THR A 480 9.38 -14.79 -11.50
CA THR A 480 8.59 -15.98 -11.81
C THR A 480 9.32 -16.83 -12.85
N LEU A 481 9.50 -18.11 -12.54
CA LEU A 481 10.05 -19.09 -13.47
C LEU A 481 8.95 -19.64 -14.38
N ALA A 482 7.85 -20.10 -13.77
CA ALA A 482 6.70 -20.63 -14.49
C ALA A 482 5.40 -20.39 -13.71
N ALA A 483 4.31 -20.21 -14.44
CA ALA A 483 2.99 -20.00 -13.90
C ALA A 483 1.95 -20.82 -14.66
N TRP A 484 0.90 -21.22 -13.96
CA TRP A 484 -0.22 -21.97 -14.52
C TRP A 484 -1.54 -21.51 -13.91
N GLN A 485 -2.61 -21.67 -14.67
CA GLN A 485 -4.00 -21.62 -14.20
C GLN A 485 -4.63 -23.00 -14.39
N TYR A 486 -5.47 -23.42 -13.45
CA TYR A 486 -6.27 -24.63 -13.61
C TYR A 486 -7.73 -24.40 -13.22
N THR A 487 -8.62 -25.17 -13.83
CA THR A 487 -10.08 -25.04 -13.67
C THR A 487 -10.75 -26.28 -13.07
N ALA A 488 -9.98 -27.34 -12.80
CA ALA A 488 -10.43 -28.56 -12.14
C ALA A 488 -9.30 -29.19 -11.32
N SER A 489 -9.65 -30.09 -10.39
CA SER A 489 -8.72 -30.68 -9.42
C SER A 489 -7.81 -31.79 -9.98
N ASP A 490 -8.01 -32.21 -11.23
CA ASP A 490 -7.29 -33.29 -11.90
C ASP A 490 -6.07 -32.81 -12.70
N VAL A 491 -5.20 -31.98 -12.10
CA VAL A 491 -3.98 -31.50 -12.79
C VAL A 491 -2.69 -32.08 -12.23
N VAL A 492 -1.76 -32.40 -13.14
CA VAL A 492 -0.44 -32.94 -12.81
C VAL A 492 0.62 -32.08 -13.49
N ILE A 493 1.48 -31.45 -12.68
CA ILE A 493 2.58 -30.62 -13.15
C ILE A 493 3.88 -31.20 -12.60
N GLY A 494 4.85 -31.43 -13.49
CA GLY A 494 6.19 -31.89 -13.14
C GLY A 494 7.23 -30.89 -13.64
N MET A 495 8.17 -30.55 -12.78
CA MET A 495 9.27 -29.65 -13.13
C MET A 495 10.59 -30.20 -12.60
N LYS A 496 11.60 -30.26 -13.47
CA LYS A 496 12.97 -30.61 -13.09
C LYS A 496 13.77 -29.32 -12.92
N VAL A 497 14.46 -29.18 -11.79
CA VAL A 497 15.27 -28.01 -11.45
C VAL A 497 16.73 -28.43 -11.29
N ASP A 498 17.66 -27.68 -11.89
CA ASP A 498 19.10 -27.84 -11.75
C ASP A 498 19.75 -26.50 -11.32
N TRP A 499 20.53 -26.51 -10.24
CA TRP A 499 21.25 -25.32 -9.75
C TRP A 499 22.56 -25.10 -10.54
N TYR A 500 22.89 -23.83 -10.83
CA TYR A 500 24.21 -23.50 -11.39
C TYR A 500 25.29 -23.68 -10.31
N GLN A 501 26.48 -24.15 -10.72
CA GLN A 501 27.62 -24.23 -9.80
C GLN A 501 28.10 -22.81 -9.45
N PRO A 502 28.23 -22.46 -8.16
CA PRO A 502 28.83 -21.20 -7.75
C PRO A 502 30.26 -21.07 -8.32
N GLY A 503 30.60 -19.89 -8.83
CA GLY A 503 31.96 -19.60 -9.29
C GLY A 503 32.95 -19.54 -8.11
N GLU A 504 34.20 -19.92 -8.34
CA GLU A 504 35.28 -19.81 -7.36
C GLU A 504 35.54 -18.32 -7.05
N THR A 505 35.26 -17.90 -5.81
CA THR A 505 35.46 -16.52 -5.36
C THR A 505 36.87 -16.34 -4.81
N GLU A 506 37.56 -15.26 -5.20
CA GLU A 506 38.89 -14.91 -4.67
C GLU A 506 38.83 -14.52 -3.18
N ASP A 507 39.72 -15.07 -2.37
CA ASP A 507 39.76 -14.83 -0.93
C ASP A 507 40.45 -13.51 -0.54
N GLN A 508 41.21 -12.91 -1.47
CA GLN A 508 41.94 -11.68 -1.24
C GLN A 508 42.11 -10.90 -2.55
N VAL A 509 41.81 -9.61 -2.52
CA VAL A 509 41.92 -8.71 -3.69
C VAL A 509 42.60 -7.41 -3.25
N VAL A 510 43.43 -6.85 -4.12
CA VAL A 510 44.01 -5.52 -3.95
C VAL A 510 43.31 -4.57 -4.90
N ASP A 511 42.28 -3.90 -4.38
CA ASP A 511 41.43 -2.97 -5.13
C ASP A 511 42.22 -1.86 -5.81
N PHE A 512 43.26 -1.38 -5.13
CA PHE A 512 44.01 -0.23 -5.60
C PHE A 512 45.45 -0.25 -5.07
N ALA A 513 46.41 -0.07 -5.99
CA ALA A 513 47.82 0.09 -5.70
C ALA A 513 48.34 1.43 -6.22
N LYS A 514 49.05 2.16 -5.35
CA LYS A 514 49.81 3.39 -5.68
C LYS A 514 51.29 3.13 -5.51
N LEU A 515 52.07 3.32 -6.56
CA LEU A 515 53.52 3.16 -6.53
C LEU A 515 54.21 4.49 -6.86
N THR A 516 55.26 4.82 -6.11
CA THR A 516 56.14 5.95 -6.40
C THR A 516 57.57 5.46 -6.45
N SER A 517 58.18 5.49 -7.62
CA SER A 517 59.58 5.09 -7.82
C SER A 517 60.47 6.28 -8.12
N ARG A 518 61.65 6.32 -7.50
CA ARG A 518 62.72 7.27 -7.80
C ARG A 518 63.91 6.53 -8.37
N VAL A 519 64.40 6.99 -9.52
CA VAL A 519 65.50 6.39 -10.27
C VAL A 519 66.74 7.28 -10.16
N SER A 520 67.79 6.75 -9.54
CA SER A 520 69.04 7.50 -9.38
C SER A 520 69.82 7.63 -10.68
N ARG A 521 70.83 8.52 -10.71
CA ARG A 521 71.77 8.64 -11.82
C ARG A 521 72.50 7.32 -12.15
N ASP A 522 72.77 6.50 -11.13
CA ASP A 522 73.44 5.20 -11.25
C ASP A 522 72.45 4.06 -11.57
N GLY A 523 71.16 4.37 -11.72
CA GLY A 523 70.11 3.41 -12.07
C GLY A 523 69.55 2.63 -10.89
N GLN A 524 69.88 3.00 -9.65
CA GLN A 524 69.23 2.44 -8.46
C GLN A 524 67.79 2.93 -8.37
N VAL A 525 66.90 2.07 -7.89
CA VAL A 525 65.46 2.38 -7.82
C VAL A 525 64.99 2.23 -6.39
N VAL A 526 64.35 3.27 -5.85
CA VAL A 526 63.61 3.19 -4.59
C VAL A 526 62.14 3.30 -4.90
N THR A 527 61.34 2.36 -4.42
CA THR A 527 59.88 2.37 -4.64
C THR A 527 59.11 2.34 -3.33
N ASP A 528 58.21 3.30 -3.18
CA ASP A 528 57.17 3.33 -2.16
C ASP A 528 55.89 2.77 -2.80
N ALA A 529 55.42 1.61 -2.34
CA ALA A 529 54.21 0.95 -2.81
C ALA A 529 53.15 0.94 -1.71
N ARG A 530 51.93 1.36 -2.04
CA ARG A 530 50.78 1.40 -1.13
C ARG A 530 49.65 0.58 -1.74
N PHE A 531 49.17 -0.41 -0.99
CA PHE A 531 48.13 -1.34 -1.39
C PHE A 531 46.92 -1.20 -0.48
N PHE A 532 45.72 -1.27 -1.05
CA PHE A 532 44.47 -1.36 -0.30
C PHE A 532 43.90 -2.76 -0.47
N VAL A 533 44.09 -3.60 0.56
CA VAL A 533 43.82 -5.04 0.51
C VAL A 533 42.47 -5.33 1.15
N LYS A 534 41.58 -6.02 0.43
CA LYS A 534 40.37 -6.64 0.98
C LYS A 534 40.62 -8.13 1.13
N THR A 535 40.26 -8.67 2.28
CA THR A 535 40.57 -10.07 2.63
C THR A 535 39.39 -10.72 3.32
N ARG A 536 39.04 -11.93 2.90
CA ARG A 536 37.98 -12.75 3.48
C ARG A 536 38.62 -14.01 4.06
N GLY A 537 39.04 -13.92 5.32
CA GLY A 537 39.57 -15.07 6.07
C GLY A 537 41.08 -15.29 5.98
N ARG A 538 41.83 -14.57 5.14
CA ARG A 538 43.31 -14.62 5.15
C ARG A 538 43.91 -13.57 6.06
N SER A 539 44.81 -13.99 6.95
CA SER A 539 45.51 -13.14 7.92
C SER A 539 46.86 -12.61 7.42
N VAL A 540 47.23 -12.88 6.17
CA VAL A 540 48.49 -12.44 5.55
C VAL A 540 48.25 -12.01 4.10
N LEU A 541 48.99 -11.00 3.65
CA LEU A 541 49.22 -10.67 2.24
C LEU A 541 50.53 -11.34 1.83
N GLU A 542 50.46 -12.27 0.87
CA GLU A 542 51.66 -12.87 0.29
C GLU A 542 52.16 -12.05 -0.89
N LEU A 543 53.45 -11.76 -0.89
CA LEU A 543 54.09 -11.01 -1.98
C LEU A 543 55.53 -11.43 -2.21
N SER A 544 56.02 -11.30 -3.43
CA SER A 544 57.43 -11.46 -3.78
C SER A 544 58.02 -10.11 -4.19
N LEU A 545 59.08 -9.69 -3.52
CA LEU A 545 59.77 -8.44 -3.83
C LEU A 545 60.68 -8.61 -5.06
N PRO A 546 60.78 -7.60 -5.94
CA PRO A 546 61.74 -7.62 -7.03
C PRO A 546 63.17 -7.54 -6.48
N GLN A 547 64.13 -8.28 -7.06
CA GLN A 547 65.55 -8.44 -6.64
C GLN A 547 66.15 -7.24 -5.88
N GLY A 548 65.88 -7.15 -4.58
CA GLY A 548 66.03 -5.93 -3.83
C GLY A 548 65.76 -6.15 -2.34
N GLU A 549 65.91 -5.08 -1.58
CA GLU A 549 65.82 -5.11 -0.12
C GLU A 549 64.60 -4.30 0.33
N LEU A 550 63.78 -4.89 1.21
CA LEU A 550 62.69 -4.19 1.89
C LEU A 550 63.29 -3.33 3.01
N TRP A 551 62.98 -2.05 3.00
CA TRP A 551 63.47 -1.09 3.98
C TRP A 551 62.42 -0.77 5.05
N GLU A 552 61.15 -0.70 4.67
CA GLU A 552 60.05 -0.39 5.58
C GLU A 552 58.77 -1.10 5.14
N SER A 553 57.98 -1.55 6.10
CA SER A 553 56.63 -2.06 5.88
C SER A 553 55.69 -1.60 6.98
N LYS A 554 54.53 -1.07 6.59
CA LYS A 554 53.47 -0.64 7.49
C LYS A 554 52.15 -1.26 7.10
N VAL A 555 51.34 -1.62 8.09
CA VAL A 555 49.97 -2.12 7.92
C VAL A 555 49.07 -1.28 8.81
N ALA A 556 48.03 -0.68 8.23
CA ALA A 556 47.13 0.26 8.91
C ALA A 556 47.89 1.37 9.68
N GLY A 557 48.97 1.89 9.09
CA GLY A 557 49.81 2.93 9.68
C GLY A 557 50.86 2.47 10.71
N GLN A 558 50.82 1.21 11.17
CA GLN A 558 51.77 0.68 12.13
C GLN A 558 52.92 -0.06 11.44
N THR A 559 54.16 0.11 11.90
CA THR A 559 55.32 -0.62 11.37
C THR A 559 55.22 -2.10 11.73
N VAL A 560 55.37 -2.96 10.72
CA VAL A 560 55.26 -4.41 10.87
C VAL A 560 56.44 -5.09 10.19
N ASN A 561 56.98 -6.15 10.79
CA ASN A 561 58.05 -6.96 10.21
C ASN A 561 57.44 -8.13 9.41
N PRO A 562 57.59 -8.17 8.08
CA PRO A 562 57.09 -9.27 7.27
C PRO A 562 57.92 -10.52 7.53
N ARG A 563 57.27 -11.68 7.58
CA ARG A 563 57.97 -12.97 7.69
C ARG A 563 58.42 -13.39 6.29
N ARG A 564 59.70 -13.74 6.12
CA ARG A 564 60.17 -14.36 4.87
C ARG A 564 59.91 -15.86 4.89
N ASP A 565 59.39 -16.37 3.79
CA ASP A 565 59.18 -17.79 3.52
C ASP A 565 59.68 -18.09 2.10
N GLY A 566 60.92 -18.58 1.99
CA GLY A 566 61.63 -18.69 0.71
C GLY A 566 61.76 -17.32 0.02
N ASP A 567 61.30 -17.25 -1.24
CA ASP A 567 61.26 -16.01 -2.04
C ASP A 567 60.02 -15.13 -1.74
N LYS A 568 59.09 -15.61 -0.90
CA LYS A 568 57.88 -14.90 -0.52
C LYS A 568 58.07 -14.11 0.79
N SER A 569 57.39 -12.98 0.87
CA SER A 569 57.24 -12.16 2.05
C SER A 569 55.76 -12.19 2.46
N LEU A 570 55.52 -12.57 3.72
CA LEU A 570 54.21 -12.65 4.33
C LEU A 570 54.01 -11.42 5.22
N VAL A 571 53.17 -10.49 4.76
CA VAL A 571 52.82 -9.28 5.52
C VAL A 571 51.55 -9.58 6.30
N PRO A 572 51.55 -9.59 7.64
CA PRO A 572 50.35 -9.94 8.40
C PRO A 572 49.32 -8.82 8.30
N LEU A 573 48.05 -9.21 8.17
CA LEU A 573 46.90 -8.32 8.08
C LEU A 573 46.06 -8.41 9.36
N PRO A 574 45.54 -7.30 9.89
CA PRO A 574 44.60 -7.32 11.00
C PRO A 574 43.27 -7.95 10.57
N ALA A 575 42.65 -8.70 11.47
CA ALA A 575 41.29 -9.17 11.27
C ALA A 575 40.31 -7.99 11.39
N LYS A 576 39.54 -7.73 10.34
CA LYS A 576 38.42 -6.78 10.35
C LYS A 576 37.09 -7.53 10.40
N ALA A 577 36.08 -6.93 11.04
CA ALA A 577 34.74 -7.51 11.13
C ALA A 577 34.02 -7.53 9.77
N ASP A 578 34.28 -6.54 8.92
CA ASP A 578 33.79 -6.47 7.54
C ASP A 578 34.91 -6.84 6.55
N PRO A 579 34.80 -7.96 5.80
CA PRO A 579 35.76 -8.35 4.76
C PRO A 579 35.90 -7.34 3.61
N ASN A 580 34.91 -6.45 3.42
CA ASN A 580 34.93 -5.43 2.37
C ASN A 580 35.63 -4.14 2.80
N GLU A 581 36.04 -3.99 4.07
CA GLU A 581 36.76 -2.82 4.52
C GLU A 581 38.27 -2.98 4.22
N PRO A 582 38.85 -2.14 3.35
CA PRO A 582 40.24 -2.33 2.94
C PRO A 582 41.24 -2.06 4.08
N VAL A 583 42.36 -2.77 4.05
CA VAL A 583 43.53 -2.56 4.91
C VAL A 583 44.64 -1.90 4.07
N GLU A 584 45.16 -0.76 4.53
CA GLU A 584 46.29 -0.10 3.88
C GLU A 584 47.60 -0.83 4.25
N VAL A 585 48.34 -1.26 3.23
CA VAL A 585 49.68 -1.86 3.35
C VAL A 585 50.68 -0.98 2.59
N VAL A 586 51.68 -0.43 3.27
CA VAL A 586 52.73 0.40 2.68
C VAL A 586 54.05 -0.35 2.74
N LEU A 587 54.73 -0.50 1.61
CA LEU A 587 56.05 -1.12 1.48
C LEU A 587 57.01 -0.14 0.85
N ARG A 588 58.20 0.00 1.42
CA ARG A 588 59.31 0.75 0.83
C ARG A 588 60.47 -0.19 0.57
N TYR A 589 60.91 -0.30 -0.67
CA TYR A 589 61.98 -1.20 -1.06
C TYR A 589 62.94 -0.56 -2.06
N GLY A 590 64.20 -1.00 -2.00
CA GLY A 590 65.27 -0.57 -2.89
C GLY A 590 65.73 -1.71 -3.79
N VAL A 591 65.86 -1.43 -5.09
CA VAL A 591 66.39 -2.36 -6.11
C VAL A 591 67.70 -1.80 -6.66
N LYS A 592 68.75 -2.62 -6.68
CA LYS A 592 70.04 -2.23 -7.28
C LYS A 592 69.89 -2.16 -8.80
N GLY A 593 70.39 -1.08 -9.39
CA GLY A 593 70.35 -0.88 -10.84
C GLY A 593 71.24 -1.88 -11.57
N VAL A 594 70.67 -2.62 -12.54
CA VAL A 594 71.44 -3.48 -13.46
C VAL A 594 72.17 -2.64 -14.51
N SER A 595 71.61 -1.49 -14.90
CA SER A 595 72.19 -0.57 -15.88
C SER A 595 71.79 0.88 -15.60
N ALA A 596 72.78 1.76 -15.49
CA ALA A 596 72.57 3.19 -15.25
C ALA A 596 71.85 3.91 -16.41
N ARG A 597 71.98 3.41 -17.65
CA ARG A 597 71.33 3.98 -18.85
C ARG A 597 69.98 3.35 -19.15
N SER A 598 69.71 2.15 -18.65
CA SER A 598 68.48 1.40 -18.90
C SER A 598 67.94 0.75 -17.62
N PRO A 599 67.51 1.55 -16.63
CA PRO A 599 66.93 1.03 -15.41
C PRO A 599 65.65 0.25 -15.69
N ARG A 600 65.51 -0.90 -15.02
CA ARG A 600 64.34 -1.77 -15.05
C ARG A 600 63.65 -1.68 -13.69
N LEU A 601 62.41 -1.20 -13.69
CA LEU A 601 61.59 -1.08 -12.49
C LEU A 601 60.57 -2.20 -12.49
N ALA A 602 60.39 -2.86 -11.36
CA ALA A 602 59.40 -3.91 -11.21
C ALA A 602 58.55 -3.64 -9.97
N ALA A 603 57.24 -3.83 -10.08
CA ALA A 603 56.35 -3.84 -8.94
C ALA A 603 56.50 -5.17 -8.16
N PRO A 604 56.11 -5.23 -6.87
CA PRO A 604 56.01 -6.48 -6.14
C PRO A 604 54.99 -7.41 -6.80
N VAL A 605 55.28 -8.70 -6.82
CA VAL A 605 54.34 -9.72 -7.30
C VAL A 605 53.43 -10.08 -6.14
N LEU A 606 52.12 -9.90 -6.31
CA LEU A 606 51.12 -10.19 -5.27
C LEU A 606 50.40 -11.49 -5.59
N HIS A 607 50.16 -12.33 -4.58
CA HIS A 607 49.34 -13.55 -4.71
C HIS A 607 47.83 -13.24 -4.62
N ALA A 608 47.45 -12.04 -5.05
CA ALA A 608 46.10 -11.50 -5.07
C ALA A 608 45.95 -10.63 -6.33
N PRO A 609 44.81 -10.68 -7.04
CA PRO A 609 44.54 -9.79 -8.16
C PRO A 609 44.68 -8.32 -7.73
N THR A 610 45.39 -7.52 -8.53
CA THR A 610 45.77 -6.15 -8.16
C THR A 610 45.50 -5.16 -9.28
N VAL A 611 44.91 -4.00 -8.97
CA VAL A 611 44.83 -2.87 -9.91
C VAL A 611 45.88 -1.82 -9.56
N ILE A 612 46.78 -1.50 -10.49
CA ILE A 612 47.74 -0.40 -10.32
C ILE A 612 47.13 0.87 -10.88
N GLY A 613 46.41 1.59 -10.01
CA GLY A 613 45.74 2.81 -10.39
C GLY A 613 46.68 3.99 -10.59
N GLU A 614 47.89 3.95 -10.02
CA GLU A 614 48.89 5.00 -10.20
C GLU A 614 50.31 4.45 -9.96
N TRP A 615 51.22 4.65 -10.92
CA TRP A 615 52.64 4.45 -10.73
C TRP A 615 53.43 5.66 -11.23
N LYS A 616 53.86 6.51 -10.29
CA LYS A 616 54.69 7.68 -10.55
C LYS A 616 56.17 7.31 -10.53
N VAL A 617 56.90 7.71 -11.56
CA VAL A 617 58.34 7.45 -11.70
C VAL A 617 59.08 8.74 -11.99
N SER A 618 60.02 9.13 -11.13
CA SER A 618 60.87 10.30 -11.33
C SER A 618 62.36 9.93 -11.37
N GLY A 619 63.15 10.69 -12.12
CA GLY A 619 64.61 10.58 -12.14
C GLY A 619 65.29 11.65 -11.28
N ASP A 620 66.58 11.47 -11.01
CA ASP A 620 67.42 12.51 -10.41
C ASP A 620 67.50 13.79 -11.27
N GLU A 621 67.89 14.89 -10.64
CA GLU A 621 68.05 16.19 -11.30
C GLU A 621 68.98 16.13 -12.53
N GLY A 622 68.58 16.78 -13.62
CA GLY A 622 69.32 16.77 -14.90
C GLY A 622 69.20 15.48 -15.71
N ARG A 623 68.47 14.47 -15.21
CA ARG A 623 68.17 13.22 -15.92
C ARG A 623 66.74 13.22 -16.44
N GLN A 624 66.58 12.70 -17.65
CA GLN A 624 65.29 12.51 -18.29
C GLN A 624 65.05 11.01 -18.44
N LEU A 625 63.95 10.54 -17.87
CA LEU A 625 63.48 9.17 -18.07
C LEU A 625 62.67 9.09 -19.38
N VAL A 626 62.92 8.05 -20.15
CA VAL A 626 62.32 7.81 -21.48
C VAL A 626 61.77 6.39 -21.53
N PRO A 627 60.47 6.16 -21.80
CA PRO A 627 59.93 4.82 -21.91
C PRO A 627 60.61 4.02 -23.04
N ARG A 628 60.96 2.75 -22.76
CA ARG A 628 61.53 1.81 -23.75
C ARG A 628 60.65 0.57 -23.81
N GLY A 629 59.60 0.60 -24.63
CA GLY A 629 58.68 -0.53 -24.79
C GLY A 629 57.82 -0.80 -23.54
N GLY A 630 56.95 -1.81 -23.63
CA GLY A 630 56.04 -2.19 -22.55
C GLY A 630 54.88 -1.21 -22.32
N LEU A 631 54.56 -0.96 -21.05
CA LEU A 631 53.52 -0.02 -20.63
C LEU A 631 53.85 1.39 -21.11
N ARG A 632 52.85 2.09 -21.66
CA ARG A 632 52.99 3.48 -22.10
C ARG A 632 52.60 4.41 -20.95
N PRO A 633 53.31 5.54 -20.79
CA PRO A 633 52.93 6.54 -19.80
C PRO A 633 51.62 7.22 -20.22
N VAL A 634 50.87 7.71 -19.22
CA VAL A 634 49.59 8.41 -19.41
C VAL A 634 49.75 9.67 -20.28
N LYS A 635 50.91 10.35 -20.17
CA LYS A 635 51.24 11.53 -20.96
C LYS A 635 52.53 11.33 -21.77
N PRO A 636 52.61 11.90 -22.99
CA PRO A 636 53.85 11.92 -23.76
C PRO A 636 54.97 12.62 -22.99
N VAL A 637 56.08 11.91 -22.78
CA VAL A 637 57.14 12.31 -21.83
C VAL A 637 58.08 13.38 -22.40
N LEU A 638 58.19 13.44 -23.73
CA LEU A 638 59.23 14.19 -24.42
C LEU A 638 58.62 15.28 -25.28
N THR A 639 59.38 16.37 -25.47
CA THR A 639 59.02 17.41 -26.44
C THR A 639 58.81 16.78 -27.81
N GLU A 640 57.75 17.21 -28.46
CA GLU A 640 57.39 16.74 -29.79
C GLU A 640 58.46 17.06 -30.83
N THR A 641 58.54 16.21 -31.84
CA THR A 641 59.31 16.52 -33.04
C THR A 641 58.64 17.66 -33.81
N GLY A 642 59.40 18.37 -34.64
CA GLY A 642 58.83 19.38 -35.53
C GLY A 642 57.76 18.83 -36.48
N LEU A 643 57.90 17.57 -36.93
CA LEU A 643 56.88 16.87 -37.71
C LEU A 643 55.61 16.65 -36.90
N GLU A 644 55.72 16.08 -35.68
CA GLU A 644 54.57 15.87 -34.78
C GLU A 644 53.80 17.17 -34.54
N TRP A 645 54.51 18.28 -34.29
CA TRP A 645 53.87 19.58 -34.08
C TRP A 645 53.09 20.06 -35.31
N ILE A 646 53.67 19.93 -36.51
CA ILE A 646 53.00 20.32 -37.76
C ILE A 646 51.72 19.50 -37.95
N VAL A 647 51.78 18.19 -37.74
CA VAL A 647 50.60 17.31 -37.90
C VAL A 647 49.51 17.67 -36.91
N ALA A 648 49.89 17.88 -35.65
CA ALA A 648 48.94 18.14 -34.59
C ALA A 648 48.29 19.52 -34.73
N ARG A 649 49.06 20.57 -35.08
CA ARG A 649 48.62 21.96 -34.91
C ARG A 649 48.67 22.83 -36.15
N ALA A 650 49.61 22.60 -37.07
CA ALA A 650 49.90 23.56 -38.15
C ALA A 650 49.84 22.98 -39.56
N ARG A 651 49.18 21.82 -39.79
CA ARG A 651 49.19 21.13 -41.08
C ARG A 651 48.72 22.02 -42.23
N MET A 652 47.55 22.64 -42.07
CA MET A 652 46.99 23.53 -43.08
C MET A 652 47.78 24.82 -43.21
N GLY A 653 48.25 25.39 -42.09
CA GLY A 653 49.07 26.60 -42.08
C GLY A 653 50.41 26.39 -42.80
N ALA A 654 51.10 25.27 -42.53
CA ALA A 654 52.34 24.90 -43.18
C ALA A 654 52.16 24.66 -44.68
N LEU A 655 51.10 23.94 -45.08
CA LEU A 655 50.76 23.74 -46.50
C LEU A 655 50.42 25.06 -47.20
N ALA A 656 49.65 25.93 -46.55
CA ALA A 656 49.29 27.25 -47.08
C ALA A 656 50.53 28.13 -47.27
N ILE A 657 51.44 28.19 -46.30
CA ILE A 657 52.69 28.95 -46.43
C ILE A 657 53.54 28.43 -47.59
N LEU A 658 53.69 27.10 -47.71
CA LEU A 658 54.44 26.50 -48.81
C LEU A 658 53.78 26.76 -50.18
N LEU A 659 52.45 26.71 -50.25
CA LEU A 659 51.69 26.97 -51.48
C LEU A 659 51.73 28.45 -51.87
N VAL A 660 51.56 29.36 -50.90
CA VAL A 660 51.68 30.81 -51.11
C VAL A 660 53.11 31.17 -51.54
N ALA A 661 54.14 30.56 -50.94
CA ALA A 661 55.52 30.74 -51.37
C ALA A 661 55.75 30.22 -52.80
N LEU A 662 55.16 29.08 -53.16
CA LEU A 662 55.25 28.52 -54.51
C LEU A 662 54.55 29.41 -55.55
N VAL A 663 53.32 29.84 -55.29
CA VAL A 663 52.54 30.73 -56.16
C VAL A 663 53.23 32.09 -56.30
N GLY A 664 53.67 32.68 -55.19
CA GLY A 664 54.43 33.92 -55.17
C GLY A 664 55.67 33.84 -56.05
N TRP A 665 56.39 32.72 -56.01
CA TRP A 665 57.53 32.50 -56.90
C TRP A 665 57.14 32.33 -58.38
N VAL A 666 56.08 31.58 -58.70
CA VAL A 666 55.63 31.42 -60.11
C VAL A 666 55.24 32.77 -60.70
N LEU A 667 54.50 33.58 -59.96
CA LEU A 667 54.07 34.92 -60.37
C LEU A 667 55.26 35.87 -60.64
N GLN A 668 56.36 35.72 -59.90
CA GLN A 668 57.58 36.49 -60.14
C GLN A 668 58.26 36.21 -61.49
N ARG A 669 57.93 35.10 -62.17
CA ARG A 669 58.44 34.80 -63.51
C ARG A 669 57.66 35.54 -64.61
N ILE A 670 56.46 36.03 -64.32
CA ILE A 670 55.60 36.76 -65.25
C ILE A 670 55.86 38.26 -65.10
N ARG A 671 56.22 38.95 -66.19
CA ARG A 671 56.75 40.34 -66.15
C ARG A 671 55.79 41.35 -65.48
N GLY A 672 54.47 41.18 -65.62
CA GLY A 672 53.44 42.04 -65.03
C GLY A 672 52.98 41.68 -63.60
N LEU A 673 53.33 40.49 -63.10
CA LEU A 673 52.87 39.99 -61.78
C LEU A 673 54.03 39.87 -60.78
N ARG A 674 55.16 40.53 -61.05
CA ARG A 674 56.36 40.45 -60.21
C ARG A 674 56.16 41.04 -58.82
N ILE A 675 55.57 42.22 -58.72
CA ILE A 675 55.31 42.91 -57.45
C ILE A 675 54.36 42.08 -56.56
N PRO A 676 53.17 41.64 -57.04
CA PRO A 676 52.30 40.80 -56.22
C PRO A 676 52.96 39.47 -55.85
N GLY A 677 53.77 38.88 -56.74
CA GLY A 677 54.56 37.69 -56.42
C GLY A 677 55.61 37.92 -55.31
N VAL A 678 56.20 39.12 -55.19
CA VAL A 678 57.12 39.47 -54.08
C VAL A 678 56.35 39.68 -52.78
N LEU A 679 55.19 40.35 -52.82
CA LEU A 679 54.34 40.53 -51.65
C LEU A 679 53.88 39.20 -51.05
N LEU A 680 53.52 38.22 -51.89
CA LEU A 680 53.16 36.87 -51.42
C LEU A 680 54.34 36.14 -50.75
N MET A 681 55.59 36.37 -51.19
CA MET A 681 56.77 35.78 -50.54
C MET A 681 57.06 36.42 -49.18
N ILE A 682 56.86 37.73 -49.04
CA ILE A 682 56.99 38.42 -47.75
C ILE A 682 55.89 37.95 -46.80
N LEU A 683 54.66 37.81 -47.30
CA LEU A 683 53.52 37.28 -46.54
C LEU A 683 53.80 35.84 -46.04
N ALA A 684 54.28 34.96 -46.93
CA ALA A 684 54.66 33.60 -46.55
C ALA A 684 55.81 33.57 -45.52
N GLY A 685 56.79 34.47 -45.67
CA GLY A 685 57.89 34.61 -44.71
C GLY A 685 57.42 35.07 -43.32
N ALA A 686 56.56 36.08 -43.26
CA ALA A 686 55.96 36.56 -42.01
C ALA A 686 55.07 35.50 -41.34
N ALA A 687 54.24 34.81 -42.13
CA ALA A 687 53.42 33.70 -41.65
C ALA A 687 54.27 32.52 -41.14
N SER A 688 55.42 32.23 -41.77
CA SER A 688 56.38 31.24 -41.28
C SER A 688 56.99 31.65 -39.93
N CYS A 689 57.41 32.90 -39.76
CA CYS A 689 57.88 33.39 -38.46
C CYS A 689 56.80 33.34 -37.38
N TRP A 690 55.55 33.60 -37.74
CA TRP A 690 54.41 33.47 -36.82
C TRP A 690 54.18 32.01 -36.39
N LEU A 691 54.24 31.04 -37.32
CA LEU A 691 54.21 29.62 -36.95
C LEU A 691 55.39 29.22 -36.07
N ALA A 692 56.59 29.79 -36.28
CA ALA A 692 57.73 29.54 -35.40
C ALA A 692 57.48 30.05 -33.97
N TRP A 693 56.85 31.23 -33.85
CA TRP A 693 56.46 31.81 -32.56
C TRP A 693 55.36 30.99 -31.86
N GLN A 694 54.36 30.52 -32.60
CA GLN A 694 53.36 29.59 -32.08
C GLN A 694 54.00 28.27 -31.62
N ALA A 695 54.88 27.69 -32.44
CA ALA A 695 55.60 26.48 -32.10
C ALA A 695 56.47 26.64 -30.83
N LEU A 696 56.96 27.84 -30.54
CA LEU A 696 57.72 28.12 -29.32
C LEU A 696 56.83 28.12 -28.06
N HIS A 697 55.63 28.68 -28.16
CA HIS A 697 54.72 28.83 -27.02
C HIS A 697 53.85 27.59 -26.76
N GLU A 698 53.49 26.86 -27.82
CA GLU A 698 52.57 25.71 -27.74
C GLU A 698 53.29 24.37 -27.62
N ARG A 699 54.64 24.36 -27.60
CA ARG A 699 55.43 23.12 -27.53
C ARG A 699 55.15 22.32 -26.27
N ARG A 700 55.14 20.99 -26.40
CA ARG A 700 55.26 20.09 -25.25
C ARG A 700 56.62 20.25 -24.57
N VAL A 701 56.64 20.40 -23.24
CA VAL A 701 57.87 20.40 -22.43
C VAL A 701 58.13 18.97 -21.94
N ASN A 702 59.40 18.58 -21.82
CA ASN A 702 59.75 17.30 -21.21
C ASN A 702 59.19 17.19 -19.79
N ILE A 703 58.55 16.07 -19.49
CA ILE A 703 57.98 15.81 -18.16
C ILE A 703 59.02 15.08 -17.32
N ALA A 704 59.32 15.59 -16.12
CA ALA A 704 60.30 14.98 -15.21
C ALA A 704 59.79 13.72 -14.50
N THR A 705 58.46 13.65 -14.29
CA THR A 705 57.78 12.53 -13.61
C THR A 705 56.85 11.83 -14.59
N LEU A 706 57.07 10.54 -14.80
CA LEU A 706 56.25 9.69 -15.64
C LEU A 706 55.15 9.07 -14.79
N GLU A 707 53.97 8.95 -15.36
CA GLU A 707 52.83 8.33 -14.69
C GLU A 707 52.35 7.16 -15.55
N TYR A 708 52.20 6.00 -14.91
CA TYR A 708 51.75 4.76 -15.52
C TYR A 708 50.53 4.24 -14.78
N THR A 709 49.65 3.57 -15.51
CA THR A 709 48.54 2.80 -14.95
C THR A 709 48.60 1.40 -15.54
N ALA A 710 48.24 0.39 -14.75
CA ALA A 710 48.05 -0.96 -15.25
C ALA A 710 46.63 -1.42 -14.86
N PRO A 711 45.89 -2.04 -15.80
CA PRO A 711 44.60 -2.66 -15.48
C PRO A 711 44.80 -3.84 -14.51
N VAL A 712 43.76 -4.64 -14.29
CA VAL A 712 43.82 -5.82 -13.41
C VAL A 712 45.04 -6.70 -13.76
N VAL A 713 46.01 -6.72 -12.84
CA VAL A 713 47.16 -7.62 -12.83
C VAL A 713 46.70 -8.90 -12.14
N PRO A 714 46.65 -10.05 -12.83
CA PRO A 714 46.32 -11.32 -12.19
C PRO A 714 47.31 -11.64 -11.06
N ALA A 715 46.88 -12.47 -10.11
CA ALA A 715 47.76 -13.00 -9.08
C ALA A 715 49.02 -13.62 -9.73
N ASP A 716 50.16 -13.47 -9.05
CA ASP A 716 51.46 -14.01 -9.45
C ASP A 716 52.04 -13.48 -10.78
N LYS A 717 51.48 -12.40 -11.34
CA LYS A 717 52.05 -11.69 -12.50
C LYS A 717 52.83 -10.46 -12.07
N GLN A 718 53.99 -10.24 -12.71
CA GLN A 718 54.84 -9.08 -12.46
C GLN A 718 54.63 -7.97 -13.48
N VAL A 719 54.53 -6.73 -13.01
CA VAL A 719 54.53 -5.54 -13.87
C VAL A 719 55.93 -4.92 -13.89
N VAL A 720 56.45 -4.68 -15.09
CA VAL A 720 57.81 -4.18 -15.31
C VAL A 720 57.78 -2.95 -16.22
N LEU A 721 58.55 -1.93 -15.87
CA LEU A 721 58.83 -0.75 -16.69
C LEU A 721 60.30 -0.75 -17.12
N GLU A 722 60.54 -0.66 -18.42
CA GLU A 722 61.86 -0.44 -18.98
C GLU A 722 62.01 1.02 -19.36
N LEU A 723 62.98 1.70 -18.73
CA LEU A 723 63.20 3.12 -18.93
C LEU A 723 64.61 3.36 -19.44
N GLY A 724 64.77 4.32 -20.34
CA GLY A 724 66.05 4.94 -20.66
C GLY A 724 66.30 6.09 -19.70
N ASN A 725 67.43 6.07 -19.01
CA ASN A 725 67.87 7.16 -18.15
C ASN A 725 68.98 7.90 -18.89
N ILE A 726 68.67 9.09 -19.42
CA ILE A 726 69.59 9.85 -20.28
C ILE A 726 69.65 11.33 -19.86
N PRO A 727 70.72 12.07 -20.18
CA PRO A 727 70.76 13.51 -19.97
C PRO A 727 69.67 14.23 -20.80
N GLY A 728 69.10 15.30 -20.25
CA GLY A 728 68.00 16.04 -20.90
C GLY A 728 68.32 16.57 -22.31
N TRP A 729 69.57 16.91 -22.62
CA TRP A 729 69.96 17.35 -23.96
C TRP A 729 69.93 16.20 -24.99
N GLN A 730 70.32 14.99 -24.61
CA GLN A 730 70.27 13.82 -25.49
C GLN A 730 68.81 13.45 -25.80
N ALA A 731 67.91 13.68 -24.84
CA ALA A 731 66.49 13.49 -25.03
C ALA A 731 65.87 14.45 -26.07
N MET A 732 66.56 15.51 -26.50
CA MET A 732 66.10 16.42 -27.56
C MET A 732 66.55 16.00 -28.97
N ILE A 733 67.52 15.09 -29.07
CA ILE A 733 68.16 14.74 -30.33
C ILE A 733 67.57 13.45 -30.89
N SER A 734 67.14 13.50 -32.15
CA SER A 734 66.76 12.34 -32.95
C SER A 734 67.93 11.89 -33.80
N VAL A 735 68.42 10.66 -33.58
CA VAL A 735 69.51 10.05 -34.37
C VAL A 735 69.15 10.01 -35.85
N TRP A 736 67.92 9.62 -36.18
CA TRP A 736 67.42 9.62 -37.56
C TRP A 736 67.38 11.03 -38.16
N GLY A 737 66.97 12.02 -37.38
CA GLY A 737 66.98 13.41 -37.85
C GLY A 737 68.39 13.92 -38.16
N VAL A 738 69.38 13.54 -37.34
CA VAL A 738 70.79 13.88 -37.59
C VAL A 738 71.29 13.20 -38.86
N LEU A 739 70.99 11.90 -39.05
CA LEU A 739 71.36 11.16 -40.26
C LEU A 739 70.72 11.76 -41.52
N LEU A 740 69.44 12.17 -41.47
CA LEU A 740 68.76 12.84 -42.58
C LEU A 740 69.41 14.19 -42.91
N ALA A 741 69.75 14.99 -41.89
CA ALA A 741 70.43 16.25 -42.09
C ALA A 741 71.81 16.05 -42.73
N LEU A 742 72.59 15.08 -42.24
CA LEU A 742 73.90 14.73 -42.81
C LEU A 742 73.80 14.22 -44.25
N ALA A 743 72.82 13.36 -44.54
CA ALA A 743 72.56 12.89 -45.91
C ALA A 743 72.17 14.04 -46.85
N GLY A 744 71.37 14.99 -46.36
CA GLY A 744 71.02 16.19 -47.11
C GLY A 744 72.23 17.07 -47.43
N VAL A 745 73.13 17.27 -46.46
CA VAL A 745 74.39 17.99 -46.67
C VAL A 745 75.28 17.27 -47.68
N ALA A 746 75.42 15.95 -47.58
CA ALA A 746 76.19 15.15 -48.53
C ALA A 746 75.63 15.26 -49.96
N LEU A 747 74.30 15.27 -50.13
CA LEU A 747 73.64 15.45 -51.43
C LEU A 747 73.91 16.85 -52.02
N MET A 748 73.97 17.89 -51.18
CA MET A 748 74.32 19.25 -51.61
C MET A 748 75.79 19.37 -52.02
N ILE A 749 76.70 18.71 -51.31
CA ILE A 749 78.13 18.65 -51.68
C ILE A 749 78.29 17.93 -53.03
N TYR A 750 77.60 16.80 -53.22
CA TYR A 750 77.58 16.07 -54.49
C TYR A 750 77.09 16.93 -55.66
N ALA A 751 76.16 17.85 -55.41
CA ALA A 751 75.66 18.78 -56.43
C ALA A 751 76.71 19.78 -56.94
N LEU A 752 77.82 20.00 -56.21
CA LEU A 752 78.92 20.85 -56.68
C LEU A 752 79.73 20.18 -57.80
N TRP A 753 79.70 18.85 -57.90
CA TRP A 753 80.46 18.08 -58.89
C TRP A 753 79.67 17.73 -60.16
N THR A 754 78.33 17.81 -60.16
CA THR A 754 77.51 17.41 -61.31
C THR A 754 76.76 18.60 -61.93
N ARG A 755 77.08 19.00 -63.18
CA ARG A 755 76.39 20.13 -63.84
C ARG A 755 74.97 19.79 -64.33
N LYS A 756 74.71 18.54 -64.71
CA LYS A 756 73.45 18.11 -65.35
C LYS A 756 72.30 17.88 -64.37
N GLN A 757 72.60 17.48 -63.12
CA GLN A 757 71.60 17.19 -62.07
C GLN A 757 71.67 18.16 -60.87
N ARG A 758 72.48 19.22 -60.97
CA ARG A 758 72.74 20.18 -59.88
C ARG A 758 71.49 20.70 -59.19
N VAL A 759 70.44 21.02 -59.96
CA VAL A 759 69.20 21.59 -59.40
C VAL A 759 68.50 20.55 -58.53
N LEU A 760 68.35 19.31 -59.01
CA LEU A 760 67.68 18.23 -58.29
C LEU A 760 68.42 17.84 -57.00
N SER A 761 69.76 17.76 -57.06
CA SER A 761 70.59 17.39 -55.89
C SER A 761 70.65 18.50 -54.83
N VAL A 762 70.71 19.78 -55.21
CA VAL A 762 70.64 20.87 -54.22
C VAL A 762 69.29 20.87 -53.51
N THR A 763 68.21 20.58 -54.23
CA THR A 763 66.86 20.74 -53.68
C THR A 763 66.40 19.53 -52.89
N GLY A 764 66.77 18.33 -53.33
CA GLY A 764 66.64 17.12 -52.51
C GLY A 764 67.46 17.24 -51.22
N GLY A 765 68.64 17.86 -51.29
CA GLY A 765 69.52 18.04 -50.14
C GLY A 765 68.93 19.00 -49.11
N LEU A 766 68.41 20.15 -49.55
CA LEU A 766 67.69 21.10 -48.68
C LEU A 766 66.41 20.49 -48.09
N ALA A 767 65.67 19.68 -48.85
CA ALA A 767 64.51 18.96 -48.34
C ALA A 767 64.89 17.96 -47.24
N LEU A 768 65.96 17.19 -47.42
CA LEU A 768 66.48 16.26 -46.42
C LEU A 768 67.00 16.97 -45.16
N VAL A 769 67.66 18.13 -45.30
CA VAL A 769 68.04 18.96 -44.16
C VAL A 769 66.81 19.48 -43.43
N GLY A 770 65.80 19.97 -44.16
CA GLY A 770 64.52 20.41 -43.58
C GLY A 770 63.81 19.29 -42.81
N LEU A 771 63.75 18.09 -43.39
CA LEU A 771 63.20 16.90 -42.73
C LEU A 771 64.05 16.48 -41.51
N GLY A 772 65.38 16.59 -41.60
CA GLY A 772 66.28 16.32 -40.49
C GLY A 772 66.08 17.27 -39.31
N VAL A 773 65.86 18.56 -39.58
CA VAL A 773 65.53 19.58 -38.57
C VAL A 773 64.14 19.32 -37.98
N LEU A 774 63.14 19.05 -38.82
CA LEU A 774 61.77 18.74 -38.35
C LEU A 774 61.71 17.41 -37.57
N ALA A 775 62.61 16.48 -37.82
CA ALA A 775 62.74 15.25 -37.03
C ALA A 775 63.39 15.48 -35.65
N GLN A 776 64.04 16.62 -35.42
CA GLN A 776 64.52 17.00 -34.08
C GLN A 776 63.36 17.45 -33.20
N ARG A 777 63.52 17.27 -31.89
CA ARG A 777 62.60 17.84 -30.90
C ARG A 777 62.91 19.30 -30.77
N PHE A 778 61.87 20.14 -30.73
CA PHE A 778 61.96 21.58 -30.99
C PHE A 778 62.24 21.97 -32.46
N GLY A 779 62.17 20.99 -33.38
CA GLY A 779 62.47 21.18 -34.80
C GLY A 779 61.57 22.16 -35.55
N ALA A 780 60.28 22.27 -35.17
CA ALA A 780 59.34 23.18 -35.85
C ALA A 780 59.74 24.65 -35.70
N VAL A 781 60.18 25.06 -34.51
CA VAL A 781 60.63 26.43 -34.24
C VAL A 781 61.82 26.78 -35.12
N VAL A 782 62.82 25.88 -35.16
CA VAL A 782 64.04 26.07 -35.96
C VAL A 782 63.72 26.06 -37.46
N PHE A 783 62.85 25.14 -37.91
CA PHE A 783 62.47 25.03 -39.31
C PHE A 783 61.70 26.24 -39.81
N PHE A 784 60.61 26.63 -39.15
CA PHE A 784 59.78 27.76 -39.60
C PHE A 784 60.48 29.11 -39.39
N GLY A 785 61.30 29.25 -38.35
CA GLY A 785 62.14 30.43 -38.15
C GLY A 785 63.19 30.56 -39.26
N GLY A 786 63.87 29.46 -39.60
CA GLY A 786 64.83 29.39 -40.70
C GLY A 786 64.20 29.63 -42.07
N LEU A 787 63.04 29.01 -42.35
CA LEU A 787 62.28 29.21 -43.59
C LEU A 787 61.80 30.65 -43.73
N GLY A 788 61.24 31.23 -42.66
CA GLY A 788 60.79 32.63 -42.65
C GLY A 788 61.95 33.59 -42.90
N ALA A 789 63.08 33.40 -42.20
CA ALA A 789 64.30 34.17 -42.43
C ALA A 789 64.80 34.03 -43.88
N MET A 790 64.80 32.82 -44.45
CA MET A 790 65.21 32.57 -45.84
C MET A 790 64.30 33.29 -46.85
N LEU A 791 62.98 33.26 -46.66
CA LEU A 791 62.01 33.92 -47.55
C LEU A 791 62.10 35.44 -47.48
N LEU A 792 62.32 36.01 -46.29
CA LEU A 792 62.45 37.45 -46.07
C LEU A 792 63.82 38.00 -46.51
N LEU A 793 64.93 37.33 -46.12
CA LEU A 793 66.29 37.77 -46.45
C LEU A 793 66.67 37.55 -47.91
N GLY A 794 66.15 36.49 -48.55
CA GLY A 794 66.47 36.15 -49.95
C GLY A 794 65.99 37.18 -50.99
N LYS A 795 65.14 38.12 -50.59
CA LYS A 795 64.56 39.16 -51.46
C LYS A 795 64.54 40.56 -50.84
N GLY A 796 64.62 40.70 -49.51
CA GLY A 796 64.64 42.00 -48.81
C GLY A 796 66.01 42.70 -48.79
N LEU A 797 67.12 41.97 -49.00
CA LEU A 797 68.49 42.51 -49.01
C LEU A 797 69.24 42.06 -50.27
N PRO A 798 69.54 42.95 -51.24
CA PRO A 798 70.11 42.57 -52.54
C PRO A 798 71.52 41.94 -52.48
N GLY A 799 72.26 42.10 -51.37
CA GLY A 799 73.69 41.77 -51.28
C GLY A 799 74.03 40.30 -51.02
N LEU A 800 73.15 39.50 -50.42
CA LEU A 800 73.41 38.07 -50.10
C LEU A 800 72.69 37.09 -51.05
N ALA A 801 72.02 37.61 -52.07
CA ALA A 801 71.10 36.86 -52.93
C ALA A 801 71.77 35.88 -53.92
N GLY A 802 73.10 35.85 -54.03
CA GLY A 802 73.81 35.04 -55.03
C GLY A 802 73.68 33.53 -54.84
N LEU A 803 73.68 33.05 -53.59
CA LEU A 803 73.66 31.62 -53.27
C LEU A 803 72.26 31.00 -53.22
N PHE A 804 71.22 31.79 -52.90
CA PHE A 804 69.85 31.28 -52.69
C PHE A 804 68.86 31.59 -53.83
N ARG A 805 69.28 32.34 -54.87
CA ARG A 805 68.38 32.83 -55.95
C ARG A 805 67.72 31.74 -56.81
N LYS A 806 68.19 30.49 -56.78
CA LYS A 806 67.71 29.42 -57.67
C LYS A 806 67.14 28.17 -56.98
N SER A 807 67.24 28.03 -55.66
CA SER A 807 66.98 26.74 -54.98
C SER A 807 65.75 26.71 -54.05
N ALA A 808 65.11 27.84 -53.75
CA ALA A 808 63.98 27.86 -52.80
C ALA A 808 62.75 27.05 -53.27
N THR A 809 62.58 26.84 -54.58
CA THR A 809 61.32 26.34 -55.13
C THR A 809 61.12 24.85 -55.26
N PRO A 810 62.14 24.06 -55.62
CA PRO A 810 61.93 22.63 -55.58
C PRO A 810 61.91 22.15 -54.12
N VAL A 811 62.44 22.91 -53.15
CA VAL A 811 62.26 22.63 -51.72
C VAL A 811 60.81 22.81 -51.29
N ALA A 812 60.16 23.92 -51.67
CA ALA A 812 58.73 24.13 -51.38
C ALA A 812 57.84 23.08 -52.06
N ALA A 813 58.11 22.74 -53.33
CA ALA A 813 57.37 21.72 -54.07
C ALA A 813 57.59 20.30 -53.53
N THR A 814 58.83 19.92 -53.19
CA THR A 814 59.14 18.62 -52.59
C THR A 814 58.63 18.51 -51.15
N ALA A 815 58.65 19.59 -50.37
CA ALA A 815 58.05 19.63 -49.03
C ALA A 815 56.51 19.57 -49.08
N LEU A 816 55.88 20.23 -50.05
CA LEU A 816 54.44 20.12 -50.34
C LEU A 816 54.07 18.69 -50.71
N LEU A 817 54.81 18.07 -51.64
CA LEU A 817 54.59 16.67 -52.03
C LEU A 817 54.77 15.72 -50.84
N PHE A 818 55.80 15.93 -50.00
CA PHE A 818 56.03 15.08 -48.83
C PHE A 818 54.94 15.25 -47.76
N LEU A 819 54.54 16.48 -47.41
CA LEU A 819 53.46 16.75 -46.45
C LEU A 819 52.07 16.36 -46.97
N ALA A 820 51.89 16.31 -48.29
CA ALA A 820 50.64 15.88 -48.94
C ALA A 820 50.57 14.35 -49.16
N SER A 821 51.70 13.67 -49.39
CA SER A 821 51.78 12.22 -49.63
C SER A 821 52.08 11.40 -48.38
N ALA A 822 52.48 12.05 -47.30
CA ALA A 822 52.61 11.42 -46.00
C ALA A 822 51.25 10.96 -45.48
N ASP A 823 50.96 9.67 -45.66
CA ASP A 823 49.82 9.00 -45.04
C ASP A 823 50.14 8.81 -43.55
N TRP A 824 49.88 9.87 -42.80
CA TRP A 824 50.00 9.91 -41.35
C TRP A 824 48.61 9.73 -40.79
N SER A 825 48.21 8.46 -40.71
CA SER A 825 46.95 8.06 -40.11
C SER A 825 46.85 8.69 -38.72
N LYS A 826 45.90 9.63 -38.57
CA LYS A 826 45.37 9.99 -37.27
C LYS A 826 44.66 8.75 -36.74
N GLY A 827 45.38 7.88 -36.03
CA GLY A 827 44.72 7.11 -34.98
C GLY A 827 44.09 8.16 -34.08
N ALA A 828 42.76 8.19 -33.99
CA ALA A 828 42.07 9.08 -33.08
C ALA A 828 42.71 8.91 -31.70
N GLU A 829 43.47 9.92 -31.26
CA GLU A 829 44.02 9.96 -29.91
C GLU A 829 42.81 10.10 -28.98
N VAL A 830 42.35 8.95 -28.49
CA VAL A 830 41.40 8.89 -27.39
C VAL A 830 42.16 9.39 -26.18
N MET A 831 41.81 10.57 -25.68
CA MET A 831 42.37 11.05 -24.42
C MET A 831 41.86 10.16 -23.29
N PRO A 832 42.73 9.64 -22.42
CA PRO A 832 42.29 9.00 -21.18
C PRO A 832 41.65 10.07 -20.27
N ALA A 833 40.59 9.71 -19.56
CA ALA A 833 40.04 10.58 -18.51
C ALA A 833 41.06 10.78 -17.37
N GLU A 834 40.95 11.89 -16.63
CA GLU A 834 41.83 12.18 -15.50
C GLU A 834 41.51 11.26 -14.31
N SER A 835 40.22 10.98 -14.08
CA SER A 835 39.78 9.95 -13.16
C SER A 835 38.47 9.31 -13.62
N MET A 836 38.29 8.03 -13.26
CA MET A 836 37.03 7.30 -13.46
C MET A 836 36.72 6.50 -12.21
N LEU A 837 35.59 6.78 -11.58
CA LEU A 837 35.04 5.99 -10.47
C LEU A 837 33.87 5.17 -10.98
N HIS A 838 33.97 3.85 -10.86
CA HIS A 838 32.93 2.93 -11.34
C HIS A 838 32.24 2.25 -10.16
N THR A 839 30.92 2.30 -10.14
CA THR A 839 30.10 1.49 -9.25
C THR A 839 29.24 0.56 -10.09
N TRP A 840 29.52 -0.74 -10.01
CA TRP A 840 28.75 -1.76 -10.73
C TRP A 840 27.77 -2.46 -9.78
N ARG A 841 26.55 -2.67 -10.25
CA ARG A 841 25.51 -3.44 -9.55
C ARG A 841 24.82 -4.36 -10.56
N ILE A 842 24.41 -5.53 -10.09
CA ILE A 842 23.55 -6.41 -10.88
C ILE A 842 22.14 -6.22 -10.34
N GLN A 843 21.25 -5.69 -11.18
CA GLN A 843 19.85 -5.48 -10.86
C GLN A 843 19.00 -6.03 -12.00
N ASP A 844 18.00 -6.85 -11.69
CA ASP A 844 17.07 -7.44 -12.67
C ASP A 844 17.76 -8.18 -13.84
N GLY A 845 18.86 -8.88 -13.56
CA GLY A 845 19.62 -9.63 -14.58
C GLY A 845 20.39 -8.75 -15.57
N ARG A 846 20.51 -7.44 -15.32
CA ARG A 846 21.32 -6.52 -16.10
C ARG A 846 22.46 -5.96 -15.23
N LEU A 847 23.66 -5.91 -15.79
CA LEU A 847 24.79 -5.20 -15.18
C LEU A 847 24.55 -3.70 -15.38
N THR A 848 24.20 -3.00 -14.30
CA THR A 848 24.08 -1.55 -14.26
C THR A 848 25.36 -0.96 -13.66
N GLY A 849 25.83 0.15 -14.22
CA GLY A 849 27.05 0.80 -13.78
C GLY A 849 26.85 2.32 -13.74
N GLU A 850 27.23 2.93 -12.63
CA GLU A 850 27.42 4.38 -12.55
C GLU A 850 28.91 4.69 -12.71
N ILE A 851 29.21 5.66 -13.56
CA ILE A 851 30.58 6.08 -13.89
C ILE A 851 30.65 7.59 -13.66
N ASP A 852 31.44 8.01 -12.68
CA ASP A 852 31.82 9.41 -12.52
C ASP A 852 33.14 9.64 -13.27
N VAL A 853 33.10 10.50 -14.28
CA VAL A 853 34.25 10.84 -15.14
C VAL A 853 34.67 12.27 -14.88
N GLU A 854 35.91 12.45 -14.43
CA GLU A 854 36.56 13.77 -14.43
C GLU A 854 37.48 13.85 -15.65
N ALA A 855 37.20 14.80 -16.54
CA ALA A 855 38.02 15.07 -17.71
C ALA A 855 38.18 16.58 -17.90
N ARG A 856 39.33 16.99 -18.43
CA ARG A 856 39.59 18.36 -18.91
C ARG A 856 39.95 18.31 -20.38
N SER A 857 39.11 18.87 -21.25
CA SER A 857 39.41 19.01 -22.68
C SER A 857 39.17 20.43 -23.17
N LYS A 858 39.66 20.72 -24.38
CA LYS A 858 39.30 21.94 -25.12
C LYS A 858 37.96 21.73 -25.86
N ALA A 859 37.34 22.83 -26.28
CA ALA A 859 36.14 22.77 -27.12
C ALA A 859 36.39 21.92 -28.38
N ASP A 860 35.42 21.06 -28.72
CA ASP A 860 35.41 20.10 -29.84
C ASP A 860 36.31 18.85 -29.73
N GLU A 861 36.96 18.62 -28.58
CA GLU A 861 37.62 17.35 -28.29
C GLU A 861 36.60 16.29 -27.81
N ARG A 862 36.84 15.02 -28.15
CA ARG A 862 35.93 13.90 -27.82
C ARG A 862 36.62 12.89 -26.92
N VAL A 863 35.97 12.51 -25.83
CA VAL A 863 36.44 11.43 -24.95
C VAL A 863 35.54 10.22 -25.17
N LEU A 864 36.12 9.06 -25.49
CA LEU A 864 35.32 7.84 -25.61
C LEU A 864 34.77 7.46 -24.23
N LEU A 865 33.45 7.34 -24.12
CA LEU A 865 32.76 6.96 -22.90
C LEU A 865 32.41 5.47 -22.90
N LEU A 866 31.65 5.01 -23.89
CA LEU A 866 31.11 3.64 -23.96
C LEU A 866 31.11 3.09 -25.39
N THR A 867 31.25 1.78 -25.54
CA THR A 867 31.07 1.06 -26.82
C THR A 867 30.04 -0.06 -26.65
N SER A 868 29.39 -0.46 -27.75
CA SER A 868 28.53 -1.66 -27.78
C SER A 868 29.24 -2.87 -27.15
N PRO A 869 28.56 -3.69 -26.32
CA PRO A 869 27.11 -3.76 -26.09
C PRO A 869 26.55 -2.84 -24.99
N ALA A 870 27.36 -1.96 -24.39
CA ALA A 870 26.89 -1.07 -23.32
C ALA A 870 26.01 0.07 -23.86
N VAL A 871 24.92 0.38 -23.16
CA VAL A 871 23.98 1.46 -23.51
C VAL A 871 23.95 2.48 -22.37
N LEU A 872 24.18 3.76 -22.70
CA LEU A 872 24.07 4.85 -21.74
C LEU A 872 22.60 5.12 -21.41
N THR A 873 22.22 5.01 -20.14
CA THR A 873 20.83 5.19 -19.67
C THR A 873 20.56 6.59 -19.12
N GLY A 874 21.59 7.32 -18.69
CA GLY A 874 21.48 8.68 -18.16
C GLY A 874 22.83 9.41 -18.19
N PHE A 875 22.80 10.73 -18.28
CA PHE A 875 23.99 11.58 -18.26
C PHE A 875 23.69 12.92 -17.60
N THR A 876 24.55 13.29 -16.66
CA THR A 876 24.58 14.60 -16.00
C THR A 876 26.02 15.11 -16.07
N GLY A 877 26.23 16.28 -16.68
CA GLY A 877 27.57 16.84 -16.81
C GLY A 877 27.54 18.37 -16.83
N GLU A 878 28.49 18.99 -16.14
CA GLU A 878 28.70 20.44 -16.16
C GLU A 878 29.55 20.83 -17.38
N GLY A 879 28.92 21.36 -18.42
CA GLY A 879 29.63 21.83 -19.63
C GLY A 879 30.01 20.76 -20.65
N TRP A 880 29.63 19.49 -20.41
CA TRP A 880 29.87 18.36 -21.30
C TRP A 880 28.57 17.90 -21.97
N ARG A 881 28.67 17.27 -23.15
CA ARG A 881 27.51 16.68 -23.86
C ARG A 881 27.85 15.29 -24.36
N VAL A 882 26.94 14.34 -24.22
CA VAL A 882 27.14 13.03 -24.84
C VAL A 882 26.70 13.05 -26.30
N VAL A 883 27.56 12.54 -27.18
CA VAL A 883 27.27 12.35 -28.60
C VAL A 883 27.49 10.88 -28.97
N LYS A 884 26.52 10.29 -29.67
CA LYS A 884 26.66 8.97 -30.27
C LYS A 884 27.25 9.10 -31.67
N ALA A 885 28.38 8.44 -31.94
CA ALA A 885 29.05 8.49 -33.23
C ALA A 885 29.64 7.13 -33.61
N ALA A 886 29.80 6.88 -34.91
CA ALA A 886 30.41 5.66 -35.42
C ALA A 886 31.90 5.58 -35.05
N ARG A 887 32.35 4.40 -34.64
CA ARG A 887 33.76 4.08 -34.36
C ARG A 887 34.07 2.72 -34.98
N GLY A 888 34.58 2.73 -36.22
CA GLY A 888 34.69 1.52 -37.04
C GLY A 888 33.30 1.00 -37.42
N ASP A 889 33.09 -0.31 -37.30
CA ASP A 889 31.82 -0.98 -37.63
C ASP A 889 30.78 -0.94 -36.48
N ALA A 890 31.09 -0.26 -35.37
CA ALA A 890 30.24 -0.18 -34.19
C ALA A 890 29.90 1.26 -33.80
N GLU A 891 28.76 1.45 -33.12
CA GLU A 891 28.40 2.72 -32.51
C GLU A 891 29.07 2.87 -31.12
N ALA A 892 29.52 4.08 -30.82
CA ALA A 892 30.12 4.44 -29.54
C ALA A 892 29.56 5.78 -29.01
N TYR A 893 29.59 5.94 -27.69
CA TYR A 893 29.26 7.18 -27.01
C TYR A 893 30.53 7.95 -26.69
N PHE A 894 30.51 9.25 -26.95
CA PHE A 894 31.58 10.19 -26.68
C PHE A 894 31.08 11.33 -25.80
N LEU A 895 31.91 11.82 -24.87
CA LEU A 895 31.73 13.09 -24.17
C LEU A 895 32.27 14.26 -25.00
#